data_AF-A0A9R1CLN0-F1
#
_entry.id   AF-A0A9R1CLN0-F1
#
_cell.length_a   1.000
_cell.length_b   1.000
_cell.length_c   1.000
_cell.angle_alpha   90.00
_cell.angle_beta   90.00
_cell.angle_gamma   90.00
#
_symmetry.space_group_name_H-M   'P 1'
#
loop_
_entity.id
_entity.type
_entity.pdbx_description
1 polymer ?
#
loop_
_entity_poly.entity_id
_entity_poly.type
_entity_poly.pdbx_seq_one_letter_code
_entity_poly.pdbx_strand_id
1 'polypeptide(L)'
;MPLWPFRKSNYDPRGKHCYITGGSSGLGKALAERLVKQGAHVTIVGRDTKKAEGVVEKLKAIAAPGQIIQCISADLTSPTASTEAIHAACKQHADQAPDYVYLCAGFSQPKLFIETTKQELKDGLDGVYWVSAYTAHEACQMMTKQRRIGKIIFVASFLSYVSFAGYSSYSPAKYALRGLSDALRSEMLLHNIDIHIFLPCGITGPGFDAENRTKPAVTKKIEEGDTPITPEVCAAALESGLKKGYYQITDNLVTEPIRLRSNGGVPTNNFLLDTLWLIIGSVGVPIWRMTADSTSNFLPIPTKTATPLPSFAKHLLDYISAHFRDAHPEAFRKDVDVLVGMRKDWVEAKLEAHPEIIRAFMRYHAQLAFLSTKFPSDINLPFAYYLPFPATFSLSPDAPISLSSLTFERACVLFNMAALYASMAAAERRAEAEGIKRALGYLTVVHQAAAGVLEYLITSVLPTLRSELSSPQAAGYDMTESFLGTLKEFVLAEAQECYWQQAVLQGTYKNGLIGKLSMKVSDYYKAALTSMNGTDYPSSSYFPSNWTAHINVKQMHFEAAAQFRLSQEDLEKSRYGEEIGRLKVAESLAKKGLDAARKGVADSVVSDLKQLQAAIKSSLERAVRDNDLVYVQPIPPANQLAPIVGVGMVKVNVLAEVAEPVAWLMGGKAGMEPLFSGLVPYGVHLALSIYDDRKDTLVRNLDGKREELDGLAASTLQSLNLPGSIQALDRPVGLPPSLLKKSEEVISSGGIERIRSLLDEVNRLARANVQNLNEAMDILDQEATENESLIARQPELQQTRQPSHVANQPLVQMAEQYEATIKQAGGSDATVRAKWEEWARLVGILAAGEMEMEDYVPGTTSPSGSLPPSVRPLRASLEELDDHIAHRARLVREARQIAAADDIRPEVLKEATKLAHGGSGDVKTEWFEDLFEKGLEKYVGVKREMDEEVAKQDELLEQIRTQNEGFLSERKDDPIIKERERRLQDMDLAYWKWREIVDNAEEGIKFYNSFAEMLHGFKAACGQFLNTRRIDVGQLSAQFQQQVNVNVSEPQEQPEPMYQLPPPQSFQPSSSPSRAHFRPSAPPSFSPSPVISPALSIATRRESPPKPLSFLPHPSSSAWQPASVDFLPPPPPPPILRSGGVQSQPKVAPPVTPSITAIREQGQGTPRRMTRAAAAAAERDEATERNKYSSGGPRRKGGGVV
;
A
#
# COMPACT_ATOMS: atom_id res chain seq x y z
N MET A 1 33.46 8.40 -49.70
CA MET A 1 33.94 7.03 -49.38
C MET A 1 33.10 6.03 -50.18
N PRO A 2 33.65 4.89 -50.63
CA PRO A 2 32.84 3.84 -51.24
C PRO A 2 31.97 3.15 -50.17
N LEU A 3 30.68 2.95 -50.46
CA LEU A 3 29.66 2.51 -49.50
C LEU A 3 29.68 1.00 -49.16
N TRP A 4 30.72 0.25 -49.54
CA TRP A 4 30.72 -1.22 -49.40
C TRP A 4 32.12 -1.82 -49.10
N PRO A 5 32.50 -2.00 -47.82
CA PRO A 5 33.87 -2.34 -47.44
C PRO A 5 34.11 -3.82 -47.12
N PHE A 6 33.76 -4.76 -48.00
CA PHE A 6 34.24 -6.16 -47.90
C PHE A 6 35.72 -6.30 -48.33
N ARG A 7 36.60 -5.53 -47.67
CA ARG A 7 38.05 -5.53 -47.89
C ARG A 7 38.64 -6.76 -47.20
N LYS A 8 38.98 -7.80 -47.98
CA LYS A 8 39.79 -8.94 -47.48
C LYS A 8 41.06 -8.40 -46.81
N SER A 9 41.34 -8.89 -45.60
CA SER A 9 42.50 -8.45 -44.81
C SER A 9 43.81 -8.90 -45.45
N ASN A 10 44.77 -7.99 -45.58
CA ASN A 10 46.12 -8.32 -46.05
C ASN A 10 47.00 -8.88 -44.90
N TYR A 11 46.45 -9.81 -44.11
CA TYR A 11 47.12 -10.38 -42.95
C TYR A 11 47.94 -11.62 -43.35
N ASP A 12 49.24 -11.41 -43.49
CA ASP A 12 50.26 -12.46 -43.62
C ASP A 12 51.41 -12.15 -42.63
N PRO A 13 51.76 -13.07 -41.70
CA PRO A 13 52.87 -12.86 -40.77
C PRO A 13 54.23 -13.35 -41.30
N ARG A 14 54.31 -13.96 -42.49
CA ARG A 14 55.59 -14.42 -43.08
C ARG A 14 56.56 -13.27 -43.27
N GLY A 15 57.76 -13.38 -42.70
CA GLY A 15 58.79 -12.34 -42.77
C GLY A 15 58.44 -11.03 -42.05
N LYS A 16 57.40 -11.01 -41.20
CA LYS A 16 56.98 -9.83 -40.44
C LYS A 16 57.51 -9.83 -39.02
N HIS A 17 57.77 -8.65 -38.46
CA HIS A 17 58.12 -8.49 -37.05
C HIS A 17 56.86 -8.41 -36.19
N CYS A 18 56.66 -9.42 -35.37
CA CYS A 18 55.55 -9.56 -34.42
C CYS A 18 56.04 -9.31 -33.00
N TYR A 19 55.59 -8.23 -32.37
CA TYR A 19 55.87 -7.90 -30.98
C TYR A 19 54.70 -8.34 -30.09
N ILE A 20 54.95 -9.14 -29.04
CA ILE A 20 53.91 -9.80 -28.25
C ILE A 20 54.15 -9.56 -26.75
N THR A 21 53.31 -8.72 -26.13
CA THR A 21 53.33 -8.54 -24.67
C THR A 21 52.68 -9.73 -23.97
N GLY A 22 53.21 -10.15 -22.82
CA GLY A 22 52.73 -11.35 -22.10
C GLY A 22 53.16 -12.69 -22.73
N GLY A 23 54.06 -12.68 -23.73
CA GLY A 23 54.43 -13.87 -24.53
C GLY A 23 55.13 -15.01 -23.78
N SER A 24 55.45 -14.85 -22.49
CA SER A 24 56.03 -15.88 -21.63
C SER A 24 55.04 -16.99 -21.21
N SER A 25 53.73 -16.80 -21.40
CA SER A 25 52.69 -17.72 -20.89
C SER A 25 51.34 -17.57 -21.62
N GLY A 26 50.46 -18.56 -21.47
CA GLY A 26 49.06 -18.49 -21.92
C GLY A 26 48.92 -18.17 -23.42
N LEU A 27 47.91 -17.35 -23.75
CA LEU A 27 47.59 -16.92 -25.12
C LEU A 27 48.81 -16.33 -25.85
N GLY A 28 49.58 -15.45 -25.20
CA GLY A 28 50.75 -14.82 -25.82
C GLY A 28 51.81 -15.83 -26.25
N LYS A 29 52.06 -16.86 -25.43
CA LYS A 29 52.96 -17.97 -25.77
C LYS A 29 52.43 -18.80 -26.94
N ALA A 30 51.16 -19.20 -26.89
CA ALA A 30 50.56 -20.02 -27.95
C ALA A 30 50.50 -19.30 -29.30
N LEU A 31 50.24 -17.98 -29.27
CA LEU A 31 50.32 -17.11 -30.44
C LEU A 31 51.75 -17.00 -30.97
N ALA A 32 52.76 -16.83 -30.11
CA ALA A 32 54.16 -16.83 -30.51
C ALA A 32 54.55 -18.14 -31.23
N GLU A 33 54.21 -19.30 -30.66
CA GLU A 33 54.50 -20.61 -31.27
C GLU A 33 53.83 -20.79 -32.65
N ARG A 34 52.64 -20.20 -32.85
CA ARG A 34 51.93 -20.24 -34.14
C ARG A 34 52.49 -19.25 -35.16
N LEU A 35 52.94 -18.07 -34.74
CA LEU A 35 53.56 -17.07 -35.62
C LEU A 35 54.96 -17.49 -36.08
N VAL A 36 55.76 -18.10 -35.20
CA VAL A 36 57.07 -18.66 -35.57
C VAL A 36 56.92 -19.78 -36.60
N LYS A 37 55.96 -20.71 -36.42
CA LYS A 37 55.62 -21.74 -37.42
C LYS A 37 55.09 -21.18 -38.75
N GLN A 38 54.64 -19.92 -38.77
CA GLN A 38 54.24 -19.18 -39.97
C GLN A 38 55.36 -18.24 -40.48
N GLY A 39 56.63 -18.44 -40.09
CA GLY A 39 57.75 -17.71 -40.65
C GLY A 39 57.90 -16.25 -40.18
N ALA A 40 57.28 -15.87 -39.06
CA ALA A 40 57.40 -14.53 -38.49
C ALA A 40 58.68 -14.35 -37.65
N HIS A 41 59.22 -13.14 -37.61
CA HIS A 41 60.18 -12.75 -36.58
C HIS A 41 59.39 -12.38 -35.33
N VAL A 42 59.72 -12.94 -34.17
CA VAL A 42 58.89 -12.82 -32.95
C VAL A 42 59.70 -12.27 -31.79
N THR A 43 59.19 -11.20 -31.19
CA THR A 43 59.69 -10.64 -29.93
C THR A 43 58.64 -10.82 -28.84
N ILE A 44 58.96 -11.59 -27.80
CA ILE A 44 58.08 -11.73 -26.62
C ILE A 44 58.54 -10.83 -25.48
N VAL A 45 57.61 -10.20 -24.77
CA VAL A 45 57.92 -9.35 -23.62
C VAL A 45 57.19 -9.83 -22.38
N GLY A 46 57.90 -9.95 -21.26
CA GLY A 46 57.34 -10.43 -19.99
C GLY A 46 58.32 -10.28 -18.83
N ARG A 47 57.80 -10.22 -17.60
CA ARG A 47 58.56 -9.83 -16.39
C ARG A 47 59.50 -10.92 -15.83
N ASP A 48 59.27 -12.17 -16.20
CA ASP A 48 60.08 -13.30 -15.74
C ASP A 48 61.06 -13.70 -16.83
N THR A 49 62.30 -13.19 -16.72
CA THR A 49 63.37 -13.42 -17.70
C THR A 49 63.59 -14.91 -17.96
N LYS A 50 63.65 -15.74 -16.90
CA LYS A 50 63.91 -17.18 -17.03
C LYS A 50 62.78 -17.92 -17.75
N LYS A 51 61.52 -17.55 -17.50
CA LYS A 51 60.38 -18.09 -18.26
C LYS A 51 60.40 -17.60 -19.71
N ALA A 52 60.76 -16.35 -19.97
CA ALA A 52 60.82 -15.80 -21.33
C ALA A 52 61.94 -16.45 -22.16
N GLU A 53 63.14 -16.59 -21.61
CA GLU A 53 64.27 -17.33 -22.20
C GLU A 53 63.87 -18.79 -22.50
N GLY A 54 63.27 -19.48 -21.53
CA GLY A 54 62.79 -20.86 -21.67
C GLY A 54 61.63 -21.04 -22.67
N VAL A 55 60.98 -19.96 -23.11
CA VAL A 55 60.06 -19.95 -24.26
C VAL A 55 60.82 -19.64 -25.55
N VAL A 56 61.75 -18.68 -25.55
CA VAL A 56 62.58 -18.35 -26.72
C VAL A 56 63.37 -19.54 -27.24
N GLU A 57 63.98 -20.37 -26.38
CA GLU A 57 64.68 -21.57 -26.86
C GLU A 57 63.74 -22.60 -27.51
N LYS A 58 62.50 -22.71 -27.02
CA LYS A 58 61.47 -23.56 -27.65
C LYS A 58 60.96 -22.99 -28.96
N LEU A 59 60.89 -21.66 -29.09
CA LEU A 59 60.56 -20.96 -30.33
C LEU A 59 61.68 -21.09 -31.37
N LYS A 60 62.96 -20.94 -30.98
CA LYS A 60 64.12 -21.17 -31.86
C LYS A 60 64.14 -22.60 -32.42
N ALA A 61 63.82 -23.61 -31.60
CA ALA A 61 63.76 -25.01 -32.01
C ALA A 61 62.66 -25.34 -33.05
N ILE A 62 61.72 -24.41 -33.33
CA ILE A 62 60.67 -24.54 -34.35
C ILE A 62 60.74 -23.43 -35.42
N ALA A 63 61.81 -22.64 -35.44
CA ALA A 63 62.01 -21.54 -36.37
C ALA A 63 62.73 -22.01 -37.65
N ALA A 64 62.32 -21.48 -38.80
CA ALA A 64 63.03 -21.61 -40.05
C ALA A 64 64.28 -20.69 -40.09
N PRO A 65 65.30 -21.01 -40.93
CA PRO A 65 66.51 -20.21 -41.03
C PRO A 65 66.22 -18.73 -41.33
N GLY A 66 66.90 -17.83 -40.60
CA GLY A 66 66.77 -16.38 -40.76
C GLY A 66 65.67 -15.70 -39.93
N GLN A 67 64.80 -16.45 -39.26
CA GLN A 67 63.86 -15.85 -38.30
C GLN A 67 64.59 -15.30 -37.06
N ILE A 68 64.18 -14.11 -36.62
CA ILE A 68 64.71 -13.44 -35.43
C ILE A 68 63.74 -13.70 -34.27
N ILE A 69 64.22 -14.40 -33.24
CA ILE A 69 63.45 -14.82 -32.07
C ILE A 69 64.14 -14.30 -30.82
N GLN A 70 63.51 -13.36 -30.12
CA GLN A 70 64.08 -12.69 -28.94
C GLN A 70 63.06 -12.48 -27.82
N CYS A 71 63.55 -12.33 -26.59
CA CYS A 71 62.75 -11.95 -25.43
C CYS A 71 63.28 -10.68 -24.78
N ILE A 72 62.38 -9.90 -24.19
CA ILE A 72 62.71 -8.68 -23.44
C ILE A 72 62.06 -8.76 -22.07
N SER A 73 62.84 -8.48 -21.02
CA SER A 73 62.36 -8.43 -19.65
C SER A 73 62.06 -6.98 -19.27
N ALA A 74 60.78 -6.67 -19.06
CA ALA A 74 60.29 -5.33 -18.74
C ALA A 74 58.96 -5.41 -17.97
N ASP A 75 58.75 -4.50 -17.01
CA ASP A 75 57.43 -4.27 -16.41
C ASP A 75 56.72 -3.14 -17.16
N LEU A 76 55.86 -3.54 -18.10
CA LEU A 76 55.11 -2.66 -19.00
C LEU A 76 54.04 -1.81 -18.27
N THR A 77 53.88 -1.93 -16.95
CA THR A 77 53.08 -0.98 -16.15
C THR A 77 53.74 0.40 -16.03
N SER A 78 55.04 0.53 -16.34
CA SER A 78 55.71 1.83 -16.48
C SER A 78 55.71 2.32 -17.94
N PRO A 79 55.40 3.61 -18.22
CA PRO A 79 55.52 4.18 -19.55
C PRO A 79 56.94 4.10 -20.14
N THR A 80 57.97 4.34 -19.30
CA THR A 80 59.37 4.35 -19.75
C THR A 80 59.81 2.93 -20.12
N ALA A 81 59.50 1.94 -19.30
CA ALA A 81 59.82 0.54 -19.58
C ALA A 81 59.08 0.00 -20.81
N SER A 82 57.84 0.44 -21.08
CA SER A 82 57.13 0.11 -22.33
C SER A 82 57.81 0.71 -23.56
N THR A 83 58.28 1.95 -23.47
CA THR A 83 59.04 2.62 -24.53
C THR A 83 60.38 1.92 -24.77
N GLU A 84 61.16 1.71 -23.71
CA GLU A 84 62.46 1.02 -23.77
C GLU A 84 62.32 -0.41 -24.32
N ALA A 85 61.27 -1.15 -23.97
CA ALA A 85 61.04 -2.51 -24.45
C ALA A 85 60.72 -2.58 -25.95
N ILE A 86 59.86 -1.72 -26.48
CA ILE A 86 59.55 -1.74 -27.92
C ILE A 86 60.73 -1.21 -28.75
N HIS A 87 61.45 -0.18 -28.28
CA HIS A 87 62.68 0.28 -28.94
C HIS A 87 63.77 -0.80 -28.91
N ALA A 88 63.96 -1.50 -27.79
CA ALA A 88 64.90 -2.62 -27.70
C ALA A 88 64.54 -3.77 -28.66
N ALA A 89 63.26 -4.02 -28.92
CA ALA A 89 62.83 -5.00 -29.91
C ALA A 89 63.22 -4.61 -31.34
N CYS A 90 63.15 -3.31 -31.68
CA CYS A 90 63.40 -2.81 -33.03
C CYS A 90 64.89 -2.85 -33.43
N LYS A 91 65.82 -2.91 -32.46
CA LYS A 91 67.28 -2.90 -32.73
C LYS A 91 67.75 -4.00 -33.67
N GLN A 92 67.23 -5.22 -33.53
CA GLN A 92 67.56 -6.34 -34.44
C GLN A 92 66.84 -6.25 -35.80
N HIS A 93 65.92 -5.30 -35.95
CA HIS A 93 65.14 -5.02 -37.16
C HIS A 93 65.51 -3.67 -37.80
N ALA A 94 66.77 -3.23 -37.62
CA ALA A 94 67.29 -1.95 -38.13
C ALA A 94 66.46 -0.73 -37.64
N ASP A 95 66.07 -0.76 -36.37
CA ASP A 95 65.24 0.24 -35.67
C ASP A 95 63.87 0.50 -36.32
N GLN A 96 63.41 -0.42 -37.18
CA GLN A 96 62.08 -0.38 -37.79
C GLN A 96 61.01 -0.82 -36.78
N ALA A 97 59.91 -0.08 -36.70
CA ALA A 97 58.78 -0.41 -35.84
C ALA A 97 58.17 -1.78 -36.23
N PRO A 98 57.61 -2.54 -35.27
CA PRO A 98 57.05 -3.86 -35.56
C PRO A 98 55.92 -3.76 -36.58
N ASP A 99 55.75 -4.77 -37.43
CA ASP A 99 54.64 -4.82 -38.37
C ASP A 99 53.32 -5.12 -37.64
N TYR A 100 53.33 -6.08 -36.70
CA TYR A 100 52.16 -6.45 -35.89
C TYR A 100 52.50 -6.38 -34.39
N VAL A 101 51.67 -5.68 -33.62
CA VAL A 101 51.81 -5.51 -32.17
C VAL A 101 50.61 -6.15 -31.45
N TYR A 102 50.88 -7.21 -30.69
CA TYR A 102 49.87 -7.97 -29.95
C TYR A 102 49.98 -7.67 -28.46
N LEU A 103 48.89 -7.12 -27.91
CA LEU A 103 48.81 -6.63 -26.54
C LEU A 103 48.13 -7.69 -25.68
N CYS A 104 48.82 -8.81 -25.44
CA CYS A 104 48.31 -9.96 -24.67
C CYS A 104 48.67 -9.90 -23.18
N ALA A 105 49.41 -8.89 -22.71
CA ALA A 105 49.68 -8.69 -21.29
C ALA A 105 48.42 -8.28 -20.52
N GLY A 106 48.17 -8.98 -19.42
CA GLY A 106 47.10 -8.70 -18.48
C GLY A 106 47.00 -9.78 -17.40
N PHE A 107 46.30 -9.48 -16.32
CA PHE A 107 45.88 -10.46 -15.32
C PHE A 107 44.51 -10.07 -14.74
N SER A 108 43.90 -10.99 -14.00
CA SER A 108 42.67 -10.73 -13.25
C SER A 108 42.82 -11.23 -11.82
N GLN A 109 42.20 -10.53 -10.87
CA GLN A 109 42.07 -10.95 -9.47
C GLN A 109 40.63 -10.68 -9.03
N PRO A 110 39.68 -11.59 -9.33
CA PRO A 110 38.27 -11.34 -9.04
C PRO A 110 38.01 -11.43 -7.53
N LYS A 111 37.21 -10.50 -7.02
CA LYS A 111 36.79 -10.32 -5.63
C LYS A 111 35.45 -9.58 -5.59
N LEU A 112 34.69 -9.63 -4.49
CA LEU A 112 33.59 -8.69 -4.33
C LEU A 112 34.15 -7.27 -4.14
N PHE A 113 33.43 -6.25 -4.60
CA PHE A 113 33.91 -4.87 -4.55
C PHE A 113 34.25 -4.40 -3.12
N ILE A 114 33.46 -4.84 -2.13
CA ILE A 114 33.68 -4.59 -0.70
C ILE A 114 34.92 -5.32 -0.11
N GLU A 115 35.39 -6.38 -0.77
CA GLU A 115 36.60 -7.14 -0.42
C GLU A 115 37.86 -6.64 -1.17
N THR A 116 37.68 -5.69 -2.11
CA THR A 116 38.73 -5.20 -2.99
C THR A 116 39.31 -3.91 -2.43
N THR A 117 40.62 -3.88 -2.21
CA THR A 117 41.29 -2.68 -1.69
C THR A 117 41.41 -1.59 -2.78
N LYS A 118 41.54 -0.33 -2.36
CA LYS A 118 41.77 0.80 -3.27
C LYS A 118 43.06 0.64 -4.10
N GLN A 119 44.06 -0.08 -3.57
CA GLN A 119 45.27 -0.42 -4.30
C GLN A 119 45.01 -1.47 -5.37
N GLU A 120 44.29 -2.55 -5.05
CA GLU A 120 43.94 -3.61 -6.03
C GLU A 120 43.06 -3.10 -7.18
N LEU A 121 42.21 -2.09 -6.94
CA LEU A 121 41.50 -1.37 -8.01
C LEU A 121 42.45 -0.61 -8.95
N LYS A 122 43.53 -0.02 -8.41
CA LYS A 122 44.57 0.63 -9.22
C LYS A 122 45.44 -0.39 -9.95
N ASP A 123 45.88 -1.45 -9.26
CA ASP A 123 46.71 -2.52 -9.82
C ASP A 123 46.00 -3.23 -10.97
N GLY A 124 44.67 -3.38 -10.90
CA GLY A 124 43.83 -3.90 -11.98
C GLY A 124 43.77 -2.97 -13.20
N LEU A 125 43.77 -1.65 -13.01
CA LEU A 125 43.84 -0.68 -14.12
C LEU A 125 45.25 -0.61 -14.72
N ASP A 126 46.28 -0.50 -13.89
CA ASP A 126 47.69 -0.44 -14.28
C ASP A 126 48.09 -1.72 -15.04
N GLY A 127 47.74 -2.89 -14.47
CA GLY A 127 48.07 -4.21 -14.97
C GLY A 127 47.23 -4.73 -16.14
N VAL A 128 46.25 -3.96 -16.64
CA VAL A 128 45.37 -4.37 -17.75
C VAL A 128 45.18 -3.26 -18.79
N TYR A 129 44.80 -2.05 -18.37
CA TYR A 129 44.60 -0.93 -19.29
C TYR A 129 45.94 -0.30 -19.66
N TRP A 130 46.67 0.24 -18.68
CA TRP A 130 47.89 1.02 -18.92
C TRP A 130 49.00 0.20 -19.56
N VAL A 131 49.18 -1.05 -19.12
CA VAL A 131 50.14 -2.03 -19.70
C VAL A 131 50.01 -2.19 -21.23
N SER A 132 48.78 -2.08 -21.74
CA SER A 132 48.49 -2.13 -23.18
C SER A 132 48.54 -0.74 -23.81
N ALA A 133 47.98 0.28 -23.13
CA ALA A 133 47.88 1.64 -23.65
C ALA A 133 49.25 2.30 -23.89
N TYR A 134 50.21 2.17 -22.96
CA TYR A 134 51.56 2.72 -23.16
C TYR A 134 52.29 2.06 -24.33
N THR A 135 52.19 0.73 -24.43
CA THR A 135 52.77 -0.04 -25.54
C THR A 135 52.13 0.32 -26.89
N ALA A 136 50.80 0.47 -26.92
CA ALA A 136 50.06 0.88 -28.11
C ALA A 136 50.42 2.30 -28.56
N HIS A 137 50.53 3.24 -27.61
CA HIS A 137 50.86 4.64 -27.87
C HIS A 137 52.25 4.77 -28.52
N GLU A 138 53.28 4.12 -27.96
CA GLU A 138 54.62 4.13 -28.57
C GLU A 138 54.62 3.44 -29.94
N ALA A 139 53.92 2.30 -30.09
CA ALA A 139 53.77 1.62 -31.39
C ALA A 139 53.12 2.54 -32.46
N CYS A 140 52.03 3.24 -32.11
CA CYS A 140 51.40 4.23 -32.98
C CYS A 140 52.37 5.35 -33.38
N GLN A 141 53.13 5.90 -32.43
CA GLN A 141 54.12 6.95 -32.72
C GLN A 141 55.24 6.44 -33.63
N MET A 142 55.83 5.27 -33.35
CA MET A 142 56.89 4.69 -34.17
C MET A 142 56.41 4.35 -35.59
N MET A 143 55.27 3.65 -35.72
CA MET A 143 54.67 3.31 -37.02
C MET A 143 54.36 4.57 -37.84
N THR A 144 53.72 5.57 -37.24
CA THR A 144 53.33 6.83 -37.91
C THR A 144 54.55 7.64 -38.34
N LYS A 145 55.54 7.81 -37.45
CA LYS A 145 56.80 8.53 -37.73
C LYS A 145 57.60 7.87 -38.86
N GLN A 146 57.56 6.54 -38.94
CA GLN A 146 58.23 5.77 -40.01
C GLN A 146 57.33 5.51 -41.24
N ARG A 147 56.07 5.97 -41.23
CA ARG A 147 55.04 5.68 -42.25
C ARG A 147 54.87 4.20 -42.57
N ARG A 148 55.00 3.32 -41.56
CA ARG A 148 54.80 1.87 -41.73
C ARG A 148 53.32 1.51 -41.70
N ILE A 149 52.89 0.73 -42.69
CA ILE A 149 51.62 0.00 -42.64
C ILE A 149 51.78 -1.14 -41.63
N GLY A 150 50.94 -1.16 -40.60
CA GLY A 150 51.03 -2.12 -39.49
C GLY A 150 49.67 -2.47 -38.91
N LYS A 151 49.67 -3.31 -37.88
CA LYS A 151 48.46 -3.67 -37.11
C LYS A 151 48.74 -3.63 -35.61
N ILE A 152 47.77 -3.14 -34.85
CA ILE A 152 47.80 -3.18 -33.38
C ILE A 152 46.57 -3.96 -32.91
N ILE A 153 46.81 -5.00 -32.12
CA ILE A 153 45.84 -6.01 -31.72
C ILE A 153 45.71 -5.99 -30.20
N PHE A 154 44.66 -5.35 -29.70
CA PHE A 154 44.33 -5.35 -28.27
C PHE A 154 43.71 -6.68 -27.85
N VAL A 155 44.19 -7.30 -26.77
CA VAL A 155 43.47 -8.43 -26.13
C VAL A 155 42.68 -7.91 -24.93
N ALA A 156 41.38 -7.72 -25.14
CA ALA A 156 40.44 -7.33 -24.12
C ALA A 156 39.90 -8.58 -23.39
N SER A 157 38.58 -8.77 -23.34
CA SER A 157 37.89 -9.96 -22.82
C SER A 157 36.40 -9.87 -23.19
N PHE A 158 35.66 -10.98 -23.17
CA PHE A 158 34.19 -10.96 -23.12
C PHE A 158 33.64 -9.98 -22.06
N LEU A 159 34.36 -9.81 -20.95
CA LEU A 159 34.10 -8.85 -19.87
C LEU A 159 34.28 -7.36 -20.25
N SER A 160 34.31 -7.05 -21.55
CA SER A 160 34.24 -5.68 -22.13
C SER A 160 32.88 -5.37 -22.76
N TYR A 161 31.96 -6.34 -22.77
CA TYR A 161 30.58 -6.21 -23.23
C TYR A 161 29.57 -6.34 -22.08
N VAL A 162 29.86 -7.22 -21.12
CA VAL A 162 29.09 -7.43 -19.89
C VAL A 162 30.03 -7.46 -18.69
N SER A 163 29.52 -7.15 -17.50
CA SER A 163 30.24 -7.36 -16.24
C SER A 163 29.29 -7.88 -15.18
N PHE A 164 29.81 -8.72 -14.27
CA PHE A 164 29.07 -9.34 -13.19
C PHE A 164 29.90 -9.36 -11.89
N ALA A 165 29.27 -9.78 -10.79
CA ALA A 165 29.87 -9.82 -9.46
C ALA A 165 31.18 -10.63 -9.47
N GLY A 166 32.26 -10.06 -8.92
CA GLY A 166 33.61 -10.63 -8.93
C GLY A 166 34.62 -9.79 -9.73
N TYR A 167 34.24 -9.23 -10.88
CA TYR A 167 35.21 -8.59 -11.79
C TYR A 167 35.34 -7.06 -11.66
N SER A 168 34.96 -6.50 -10.51
CA SER A 168 34.97 -5.04 -10.30
C SER A 168 36.35 -4.36 -10.42
N SER A 169 37.44 -5.12 -10.22
CA SER A 169 38.84 -4.69 -10.43
C SER A 169 39.33 -4.84 -11.87
N TYR A 170 38.61 -5.59 -12.73
CA TYR A 170 39.10 -6.07 -14.03
C TYR A 170 38.25 -5.57 -15.21
N SER A 171 36.93 -5.73 -15.14
CA SER A 171 36.02 -5.30 -16.21
C SER A 171 36.18 -3.82 -16.56
N PRO A 172 36.26 -2.86 -15.62
CA PRO A 172 36.42 -1.44 -15.99
C PRO A 172 37.65 -1.17 -16.84
N ALA A 173 38.77 -1.85 -16.57
CA ALA A 173 39.99 -1.74 -17.37
C ALA A 173 39.83 -2.37 -18.77
N LYS A 174 39.08 -3.48 -18.89
CA LYS A 174 38.76 -4.12 -20.18
C LYS A 174 37.75 -3.31 -21.02
N TYR A 175 36.75 -2.69 -20.40
CA TYR A 175 35.88 -1.69 -21.04
C TYR A 175 36.70 -0.47 -21.52
N ALA A 176 37.65 0.02 -20.72
CA ALA A 176 38.52 1.13 -21.11
C ALA A 176 39.42 0.77 -22.31
N LEU A 177 39.95 -0.46 -22.39
CA LEU A 177 40.67 -0.94 -23.58
C LEU A 177 39.78 -0.97 -24.83
N ARG A 178 38.50 -1.33 -24.69
CA ARG A 178 37.54 -1.29 -25.80
C ARG A 178 37.31 0.14 -26.28
N GLY A 179 37.03 1.08 -25.37
CA GLY A 179 36.85 2.50 -25.74
C GLY A 179 38.09 3.10 -26.41
N LEU A 180 39.29 2.78 -25.92
CA LEU A 180 40.55 3.17 -26.54
C LEU A 180 40.71 2.56 -27.95
N SER A 181 40.34 1.29 -28.13
CA SER A 181 40.39 0.61 -29.43
C SER A 181 39.41 1.21 -30.44
N ASP A 182 38.18 1.51 -29.99
CA ASP A 182 37.12 2.10 -30.83
C ASP A 182 37.51 3.52 -31.32
N ALA A 183 38.18 4.31 -30.46
CA ALA A 183 38.76 5.61 -30.82
C ALA A 183 39.96 5.48 -31.78
N LEU A 184 40.99 4.73 -31.38
CA LEU A 184 42.21 4.55 -32.18
C LEU A 184 41.91 3.94 -33.56
N ARG A 185 40.89 3.09 -33.68
CA ARG A 185 40.43 2.56 -34.98
C ARG A 185 40.10 3.67 -35.98
N SER A 186 39.48 4.75 -35.53
CA SER A 186 39.10 5.86 -36.40
C SER A 186 40.28 6.77 -36.69
N GLU A 187 41.12 7.03 -35.68
CA GLU A 187 42.30 7.89 -35.76
C GLU A 187 43.40 7.30 -36.66
N MET A 188 43.75 6.03 -36.44
CA MET A 188 44.88 5.37 -37.10
C MET A 188 44.64 4.97 -38.56
N LEU A 189 43.40 5.04 -39.04
CA LEU A 189 43.06 4.96 -40.47
C LEU A 189 43.77 6.06 -41.29
N LEU A 190 44.03 7.24 -40.68
CA LEU A 190 44.80 8.33 -41.31
C LEU A 190 46.26 7.95 -41.60
N HIS A 191 46.76 6.88 -40.96
CA HIS A 191 48.16 6.43 -41.04
C HIS A 191 48.32 5.04 -41.65
N ASN A 192 47.22 4.41 -42.13
CA ASN A 192 47.18 3.03 -42.64
C ASN A 192 47.64 1.98 -41.60
N ILE A 193 47.30 2.19 -40.32
CA ILE A 193 47.53 1.22 -39.24
C ILE A 193 46.17 0.64 -38.84
N ASP A 194 45.96 -0.66 -39.02
CA ASP A 194 44.68 -1.28 -38.66
C ASP A 194 44.63 -1.64 -37.16
N ILE A 195 43.67 -1.07 -36.44
CA ILE A 195 43.35 -1.49 -35.07
C ILE A 195 42.36 -2.66 -35.09
N HIS A 196 42.69 -3.70 -34.32
CA HIS A 196 41.85 -4.86 -34.04
C HIS A 196 41.74 -5.08 -32.52
N ILE A 197 40.62 -5.65 -32.07
CA ILE A 197 40.38 -5.99 -30.67
C ILE A 197 39.85 -7.43 -30.55
N PHE A 198 40.43 -8.21 -29.66
CA PHE A 198 40.07 -9.61 -29.40
C PHE A 198 39.44 -9.73 -28.01
N LEU A 199 38.28 -10.39 -27.93
CA LEU A 199 37.45 -10.44 -26.72
C LEU A 199 37.12 -11.89 -26.32
N PRO A 200 38.12 -12.66 -25.85
CA PRO A 200 37.93 -14.07 -25.50
C PRO A 200 37.14 -14.28 -24.19
N CYS A 201 36.54 -15.47 -24.09
CA CYS A 201 36.01 -16.04 -22.83
C CYS A 201 37.15 -16.63 -21.97
N GLY A 202 36.85 -17.51 -21.01
CA GLY A 202 37.87 -18.15 -20.17
C GLY A 202 38.94 -18.89 -20.99
N ILE A 203 40.22 -18.65 -20.67
CA ILE A 203 41.37 -19.32 -21.31
C ILE A 203 42.10 -20.17 -20.28
N THR A 204 42.22 -21.48 -20.50
CA THR A 204 42.83 -22.39 -19.53
C THR A 204 44.33 -22.17 -19.31
N GLY A 205 44.81 -22.53 -18.12
CA GLY A 205 46.23 -22.46 -17.73
C GLY A 205 46.52 -21.45 -16.59
N PRO A 206 47.80 -21.13 -16.34
CA PRO A 206 48.24 -20.55 -15.06
C PRO A 206 47.61 -19.21 -14.64
N GLY A 207 47.09 -18.43 -15.59
CA GLY A 207 46.34 -17.21 -15.30
C GLY A 207 44.96 -17.52 -14.71
N PHE A 208 44.20 -18.38 -15.38
CA PHE A 208 42.90 -18.89 -14.93
C PHE A 208 43.02 -19.70 -13.62
N ASP A 209 44.09 -20.47 -13.47
CA ASP A 209 44.39 -21.20 -12.21
C ASP A 209 44.71 -20.27 -11.03
N ALA A 210 45.18 -19.05 -11.29
CA ALA A 210 45.38 -18.02 -10.27
C ALA A 210 44.09 -17.25 -10.00
N GLU A 211 43.37 -16.85 -11.05
CA GLU A 211 42.07 -16.18 -11.03
C GLU A 211 41.04 -17.00 -10.21
N ASN A 212 40.94 -18.31 -10.47
CA ASN A 212 40.05 -19.24 -9.77
C ASN A 212 40.34 -19.39 -8.26
N ARG A 213 41.49 -18.93 -7.76
CA ARG A 213 41.81 -18.92 -6.31
C ARG A 213 41.13 -17.78 -5.57
N THR A 214 40.95 -16.62 -6.22
CA THR A 214 40.32 -15.45 -5.59
C THR A 214 38.83 -15.33 -5.92
N LYS A 215 38.39 -15.84 -7.09
CA LYS A 215 36.98 -15.78 -7.54
C LYS A 215 35.96 -16.08 -6.42
N PRO A 216 35.13 -15.10 -6.03
CA PRO A 216 33.99 -15.31 -5.15
C PRO A 216 33.05 -16.40 -5.70
N ALA A 217 32.36 -17.12 -4.80
CA ALA A 217 31.49 -18.24 -5.18
C ALA A 217 30.38 -17.84 -6.18
N VAL A 218 29.84 -16.61 -6.07
CA VAL A 218 28.86 -16.09 -7.04
C VAL A 218 29.43 -15.98 -8.46
N THR A 219 30.67 -15.53 -8.61
CA THR A 219 31.40 -15.48 -9.89
C THR A 219 31.49 -16.86 -10.52
N LYS A 220 31.89 -17.87 -9.74
CA LYS A 220 32.06 -19.25 -10.20
C LYS A 220 30.74 -19.87 -10.65
N LYS A 221 29.62 -19.51 -10.01
CA LYS A 221 28.28 -19.95 -10.41
C LYS A 221 27.79 -19.27 -11.71
N ILE A 222 28.09 -18.00 -11.90
CA ILE A 222 27.77 -17.29 -13.15
C ILE A 222 28.58 -17.86 -14.33
N GLU A 223 29.79 -18.34 -14.06
CA GLU A 223 30.68 -19.01 -15.04
C GLU A 223 30.46 -20.52 -15.18
N GLU A 224 29.53 -21.13 -14.44
CA GLU A 224 29.32 -22.60 -14.43
C GLU A 224 28.92 -23.16 -15.82
N GLY A 225 28.39 -22.31 -16.70
CA GLY A 225 28.09 -22.62 -18.09
C GLY A 225 29.16 -22.21 -19.13
N ASP A 226 30.23 -21.50 -18.74
CA ASP A 226 31.31 -21.16 -19.68
C ASP A 226 32.33 -22.32 -19.75
N THR A 227 32.66 -22.76 -20.96
CA THR A 227 33.62 -23.85 -21.17
C THR A 227 34.95 -23.24 -21.60
N PRO A 228 35.95 -23.11 -20.70
CA PRO A 228 37.17 -22.37 -20.99
C PRO A 228 38.00 -23.08 -22.06
N ILE A 229 38.44 -22.32 -23.05
CA ILE A 229 39.17 -22.84 -24.22
C ILE A 229 40.69 -22.87 -23.98
N THR A 230 41.42 -23.68 -24.75
CA THR A 230 42.89 -23.71 -24.63
C THR A 230 43.54 -22.49 -25.30
N PRO A 231 44.73 -22.06 -24.85
CA PRO A 231 45.48 -20.96 -25.47
C PRO A 231 45.70 -21.12 -26.98
N GLU A 232 45.85 -22.35 -27.47
CA GLU A 232 46.12 -22.68 -28.87
C GLU A 232 44.88 -22.51 -29.75
N VAL A 233 43.70 -22.90 -29.23
CA VAL A 233 42.40 -22.66 -29.87
C VAL A 233 42.09 -21.17 -29.89
N CYS A 234 42.33 -20.49 -28.76
CA CYS A 234 42.15 -19.05 -28.61
C CYS A 234 43.03 -18.25 -29.60
N ALA A 235 44.31 -18.61 -29.73
CA ALA A 235 45.21 -18.01 -30.72
C ALA A 235 44.81 -18.32 -32.18
N ALA A 236 44.25 -19.50 -32.46
CA ALA A 236 43.73 -19.84 -33.79
C ALA A 236 42.47 -19.02 -34.15
N ALA A 237 41.58 -18.77 -33.19
CA ALA A 237 40.41 -17.91 -33.36
C ALA A 237 40.83 -16.45 -33.65
N LEU A 238 41.80 -15.93 -32.90
CA LEU A 238 42.39 -14.61 -33.13
C LEU A 238 42.93 -14.45 -34.56
N GLU A 239 43.79 -15.36 -35.01
CA GLU A 239 44.29 -15.35 -36.39
C GLU A 239 43.17 -15.47 -37.44
N SER A 240 42.12 -16.26 -37.16
CA SER A 240 40.98 -16.41 -38.06
C SER A 240 40.23 -15.08 -38.25
N GLY A 241 40.02 -14.33 -37.16
CA GLY A 241 39.46 -12.97 -37.22
C GLY A 241 40.35 -11.98 -37.98
N LEU A 242 41.66 -12.00 -37.74
CA LEU A 242 42.63 -11.14 -38.43
C LEU A 242 42.71 -11.45 -39.94
N LYS A 243 42.62 -12.73 -40.33
CA LYS A 243 42.54 -13.18 -41.74
C LYS A 243 41.22 -12.77 -42.41
N LYS A 244 40.11 -12.74 -41.67
CA LYS A 244 38.80 -12.22 -42.14
C LYS A 244 38.74 -10.68 -42.19
N GLY A 245 39.59 -9.98 -41.44
CA GLY A 245 39.59 -8.52 -41.33
C GLY A 245 38.60 -7.96 -40.31
N TYR A 246 38.06 -8.82 -39.44
CA TYR A 246 37.11 -8.42 -38.40
C TYR A 246 37.77 -7.45 -37.42
N TYR A 247 37.02 -6.43 -37.01
CA TYR A 247 37.51 -5.45 -36.04
C TYR A 247 37.46 -6.02 -34.63
N GLN A 248 36.25 -6.30 -34.15
CA GLN A 248 35.99 -7.07 -32.93
C GLN A 248 36.03 -8.55 -33.30
N ILE A 249 36.98 -9.26 -32.69
CA ILE A 249 37.22 -10.69 -32.88
C ILE A 249 36.75 -11.42 -31.62
N THR A 250 36.01 -12.49 -31.85
CA THR A 250 35.28 -13.29 -30.86
C THR A 250 35.60 -14.77 -31.08
N ASP A 251 35.64 -15.57 -30.01
CA ASP A 251 36.15 -16.94 -30.03
C ASP A 251 35.06 -18.03 -30.06
N ASN A 252 33.84 -17.71 -29.64
CA ASN A 252 32.71 -18.63 -29.58
C ASN A 252 31.36 -17.97 -29.98
N LEU A 253 30.36 -18.80 -30.29
CA LEU A 253 29.04 -18.35 -30.76
C LEU A 253 28.17 -17.67 -29.67
N VAL A 254 28.48 -17.82 -28.39
CA VAL A 254 27.74 -17.19 -27.27
C VAL A 254 28.11 -15.71 -27.15
N THR A 255 29.34 -15.34 -27.52
CA THR A 255 29.79 -13.94 -27.55
C THR A 255 29.20 -13.13 -28.71
N GLU A 256 28.79 -13.76 -29.82
CA GLU A 256 28.31 -13.07 -31.02
C GLU A 256 27.04 -12.20 -30.79
N PRO A 257 25.95 -12.69 -30.16
CA PRO A 257 24.78 -11.85 -29.86
C PRO A 257 25.09 -10.73 -28.86
N ILE A 258 25.99 -11.00 -27.90
CA ILE A 258 26.33 -10.06 -26.83
C ILE A 258 27.24 -8.94 -27.37
N ARG A 259 28.17 -9.22 -28.29
CA ARG A 259 28.89 -8.21 -29.08
C ARG A 259 27.91 -7.23 -29.69
N LEU A 260 26.90 -7.75 -30.39
CA LEU A 260 25.99 -6.95 -31.21
C LEU A 260 25.03 -6.09 -30.38
N ARG A 261 24.46 -6.65 -29.31
CA ARG A 261 23.68 -5.85 -28.35
C ARG A 261 24.52 -4.80 -27.63
N SER A 262 25.81 -5.05 -27.46
CA SER A 262 26.75 -4.14 -26.78
C SER A 262 27.48 -3.20 -27.72
N ASN A 263 27.14 -3.18 -29.02
CA ASN A 263 27.77 -2.32 -30.01
C ASN A 263 27.11 -0.93 -30.02
N GLY A 264 27.94 0.12 -29.95
CA GLY A 264 27.50 1.48 -30.25
C GLY A 264 27.47 1.73 -31.76
N GLY A 265 27.86 2.93 -32.20
CA GLY A 265 28.06 3.27 -33.62
C GLY A 265 29.25 2.59 -34.31
N VAL A 266 29.55 1.34 -33.97
CA VAL A 266 30.69 0.55 -34.48
C VAL A 266 30.22 -0.37 -35.63
N PRO A 267 30.97 -0.49 -36.75
CA PRO A 267 30.57 -1.32 -37.88
C PRO A 267 30.30 -2.80 -37.56
N THR A 268 29.35 -3.38 -38.27
CA THR A 268 29.02 -4.82 -38.28
C THR A 268 30.08 -5.65 -39.01
N ASN A 269 30.24 -6.92 -38.63
CA ASN A 269 31.14 -7.87 -39.29
C ASN A 269 30.46 -8.53 -40.51
N ASN A 270 29.14 -8.75 -40.46
CA ASN A 270 28.31 -9.18 -41.58
C ASN A 270 26.85 -8.74 -41.35
N PHE A 271 26.42 -7.67 -42.02
CA PHE A 271 25.11 -7.03 -41.87
C PHE A 271 23.91 -7.99 -41.76
N LEU A 272 23.80 -9.01 -42.62
CA LEU A 272 22.67 -9.94 -42.62
C LEU A 272 22.69 -10.88 -41.41
N LEU A 273 23.86 -11.44 -41.10
CA LEU A 273 24.02 -12.37 -39.97
C LEU A 273 23.90 -11.63 -38.63
N ASP A 274 24.49 -10.43 -38.55
CA ASP A 274 24.46 -9.57 -37.38
C ASP A 274 23.04 -9.06 -37.10
N THR A 275 22.22 -8.80 -38.13
CA THR A 275 20.79 -8.44 -37.96
C THR A 275 19.98 -9.60 -37.36
N LEU A 276 20.20 -10.84 -37.83
CA LEU A 276 19.56 -12.03 -37.26
C LEU A 276 19.95 -12.22 -35.78
N TRP A 277 21.24 -12.11 -35.46
CA TRP A 277 21.73 -12.22 -34.09
C TRP A 277 21.27 -11.07 -33.19
N LEU A 278 21.06 -9.86 -33.74
CA LEU A 278 20.48 -8.73 -33.00
C LEU A 278 19.04 -9.02 -32.55
N ILE A 279 18.21 -9.65 -33.40
CA ILE A 279 16.84 -10.06 -33.03
C ILE A 279 16.89 -11.11 -31.91
N ILE A 280 17.72 -12.14 -32.05
CA ILE A 280 17.90 -13.19 -31.04
C ILE A 280 18.44 -12.59 -29.72
N GLY A 281 19.44 -11.71 -29.79
CA GLY A 281 20.02 -11.04 -28.62
C GLY A 281 19.10 -9.99 -27.98
N SER A 282 18.14 -9.45 -28.73
CA SER A 282 17.13 -8.52 -28.22
C SER A 282 16.19 -9.19 -27.24
N VAL A 283 15.75 -10.43 -27.54
CA VAL A 283 14.82 -11.23 -26.72
C VAL A 283 15.55 -12.12 -25.70
N GLY A 284 16.65 -12.77 -26.10
CA GLY A 284 17.32 -13.77 -25.27
C GLY A 284 18.13 -13.18 -24.09
N VAL A 285 18.83 -12.07 -24.30
CA VAL A 285 19.72 -11.49 -23.26
C VAL A 285 18.96 -10.92 -22.05
N PRO A 286 17.80 -10.24 -22.19
CA PRO A 286 17.02 -9.79 -21.04
C PRO A 286 16.43 -10.96 -20.26
N ILE A 287 15.90 -11.98 -20.95
CA ILE A 287 15.37 -13.19 -20.29
C ILE A 287 16.49 -13.87 -19.50
N TRP A 288 17.65 -14.12 -20.12
CA TRP A 288 18.81 -14.70 -19.45
C TRP A 288 19.29 -13.88 -18.25
N ARG A 289 19.27 -12.54 -18.35
CA ARG A 289 19.66 -11.68 -17.23
C ARG A 289 18.64 -11.70 -16.10
N MET A 290 17.34 -11.65 -16.41
CA MET A 290 16.26 -11.75 -15.42
C MET A 290 16.26 -13.09 -14.70
N THR A 291 16.57 -14.21 -15.38
CA THR A 291 16.73 -15.52 -14.71
C THR A 291 18.05 -15.63 -13.93
N ALA A 292 19.15 -15.05 -14.41
CA ALA A 292 20.43 -15.01 -13.69
C ALA A 292 20.37 -14.16 -12.41
N ASP A 293 19.60 -13.07 -12.40
CA ASP A 293 19.37 -12.24 -11.21
C ASP A 293 18.36 -12.90 -10.24
N SER A 294 17.39 -13.67 -10.74
CA SER A 294 16.33 -14.36 -9.98
C SER A 294 16.81 -15.64 -9.26
N THR A 295 17.64 -15.47 -8.23
CA THR A 295 18.29 -16.59 -7.51
C THR A 295 17.60 -17.04 -6.21
N SER A 296 16.44 -16.47 -5.85
CA SER A 296 15.68 -16.85 -4.64
C SER A 296 14.60 -17.91 -4.92
N ASN A 297 14.33 -18.73 -3.91
CA ASN A 297 13.31 -19.79 -3.91
C ASN A 297 11.95 -19.30 -3.36
N PHE A 298 11.89 -18.11 -2.78
CA PHE A 298 10.67 -17.52 -2.21
C PHE A 298 10.15 -16.36 -3.08
N LEU A 299 8.84 -16.15 -3.10
CA LEU A 299 8.20 -15.08 -3.88
C LEU A 299 7.90 -13.87 -2.97
N PRO A 300 8.48 -12.68 -3.22
CA PRO A 300 8.18 -11.49 -2.44
C PRO A 300 6.74 -11.03 -2.73
N ILE A 301 5.93 -10.84 -1.68
CA ILE A 301 4.60 -10.22 -1.80
C ILE A 301 4.80 -8.73 -2.11
N PRO A 302 4.25 -8.20 -3.22
CA PRO A 302 4.32 -6.77 -3.52
C PRO A 302 3.47 -5.94 -2.56
N THR A 303 3.98 -4.77 -2.18
CA THR A 303 3.27 -3.78 -1.36
C THR A 303 2.31 -2.94 -2.20
N LYS A 304 1.20 -2.51 -1.60
CA LYS A 304 0.30 -1.49 -2.16
C LYS A 304 0.98 -0.13 -2.09
N THR A 305 1.05 0.60 -3.19
CA THR A 305 1.46 2.01 -3.17
C THR A 305 0.27 2.90 -2.82
N ALA A 306 0.49 3.86 -1.92
CA ALA A 306 -0.48 4.91 -1.63
C ALA A 306 -0.33 6.09 -2.60
N THR A 307 -1.42 6.80 -2.84
CA THR A 307 -1.37 8.14 -3.44
C THR A 307 -0.97 9.20 -2.39
N PRO A 308 -0.26 10.28 -2.78
CA PRO A 308 0.04 11.39 -1.89
C PRO A 308 -1.23 12.14 -1.46
N LEU A 309 -1.39 12.41 -0.17
CA LEU A 309 -2.63 12.96 0.40
C LEU A 309 -2.42 14.35 1.03
N PRO A 310 -2.14 15.41 0.23
CA PRO A 310 -1.78 16.74 0.74
C PRO A 310 -2.90 17.44 1.53
N SER A 311 -4.15 16.99 1.38
CA SER A 311 -5.32 17.53 2.06
C SER A 311 -5.61 16.89 3.42
N PHE A 312 -4.86 15.87 3.85
CA PHE A 312 -5.10 15.14 5.12
C PHE A 312 -5.11 16.07 6.33
N ALA A 313 -4.13 16.97 6.42
CA ALA A 313 -4.05 17.96 7.50
C ALA A 313 -5.29 18.87 7.57
N LYS A 314 -5.80 19.29 6.40
CA LYS A 314 -6.98 20.15 6.32
C LYS A 314 -8.23 19.44 6.81
N HIS A 315 -8.51 18.22 6.33
CA HIS A 315 -9.74 17.49 6.69
C HIS A 315 -9.81 17.18 8.19
N LEU A 316 -8.67 16.84 8.84
CA LEU A 316 -8.64 16.66 10.29
C LEU A 316 -8.90 17.96 11.06
N LEU A 317 -8.30 19.09 10.64
CA LEU A 317 -8.50 20.39 11.31
C LEU A 317 -9.91 20.95 11.08
N ASP A 318 -10.45 20.81 9.86
CA ASP A 318 -11.82 21.16 9.51
C ASP A 318 -12.82 20.35 10.36
N TYR A 319 -12.63 19.02 10.46
CA TYR A 319 -13.47 18.15 11.30
C TYR A 319 -13.38 18.52 12.79
N ILE A 320 -12.18 18.81 13.31
CA ILE A 320 -12.01 19.31 14.69
C ILE A 320 -12.83 20.59 14.88
N SER A 321 -12.72 21.55 13.95
CA SER A 321 -13.43 22.84 14.04
C SER A 321 -14.96 22.72 13.99
N ALA A 322 -15.49 21.74 13.25
CA ALA A 322 -16.93 21.54 13.08
C ALA A 322 -17.57 20.78 14.25
N HIS A 323 -16.88 19.79 14.83
CA HIS A 323 -17.47 18.86 15.80
C HIS A 323 -17.01 19.04 17.25
N PHE A 324 -15.86 19.68 17.51
CA PHE A 324 -15.30 19.82 18.86
C PHE A 324 -15.33 21.28 19.35
N ARG A 325 -16.48 21.69 19.92
CA ARG A 325 -16.70 23.06 20.45
C ARG A 325 -15.64 23.53 21.46
N ASP A 326 -15.01 22.60 22.19
CA ASP A 326 -14.06 22.89 23.27
C ASP A 326 -12.58 22.84 22.81
N ALA A 327 -12.31 22.50 21.54
CA ALA A 327 -10.97 22.22 21.02
C ALA A 327 -10.58 23.18 19.88
N HIS A 328 -9.78 24.20 20.20
CA HIS A 328 -9.26 25.10 19.16
C HIS A 328 -8.32 24.34 18.20
N PRO A 329 -8.55 24.34 16.86
CA PRO A 329 -7.81 23.49 15.93
C PRO A 329 -6.28 23.64 15.98
N GLU A 330 -5.77 24.86 16.22
CA GLU A 330 -4.32 25.07 16.31
C GLU A 330 -3.65 24.34 17.48
N ALA A 331 -4.37 24.00 18.56
CA ALA A 331 -3.80 23.24 19.67
C ALA A 331 -3.38 21.82 19.25
N PHE A 332 -4.05 21.24 18.26
CA PHE A 332 -3.82 19.90 17.74
C PHE A 332 -3.04 19.89 16.41
N ARG A 333 -2.72 21.06 15.85
CA ARG A 333 -1.99 21.19 14.58
C ARG A 333 -0.65 20.45 14.57
N LYS A 334 0.10 20.49 15.68
CA LYS A 334 1.34 19.74 15.85
C LYS A 334 1.14 18.22 15.76
N ASP A 335 0.06 17.71 16.32
CA ASP A 335 -0.26 16.27 16.31
C ASP A 335 -0.70 15.83 14.90
N VAL A 336 -1.47 16.68 14.20
CA VAL A 336 -1.81 16.53 12.77
C VAL A 336 -0.55 16.50 11.92
N ASP A 337 0.37 17.47 12.07
CA ASP A 337 1.60 17.56 11.30
C ASP A 337 2.49 16.31 11.50
N VAL A 338 2.54 15.75 12.73
CA VAL A 338 3.25 14.49 13.01
C VAL A 338 2.58 13.28 12.35
N LEU A 339 1.25 13.16 12.41
CA LEU A 339 0.52 12.06 11.79
C LEU A 339 0.66 12.08 10.25
N VAL A 340 0.56 13.26 9.65
CA VAL A 340 0.74 13.47 8.19
C VAL A 340 2.18 13.20 7.78
N GLY A 341 3.17 13.63 8.58
CA GLY A 341 4.57 13.28 8.39
C GLY A 341 4.80 11.76 8.39
N MET A 342 4.22 11.03 9.37
CA MET A 342 4.30 9.57 9.42
C MET A 342 3.68 8.89 8.18
N ARG A 343 2.54 9.38 7.67
CA ARG A 343 1.98 8.86 6.42
C ARG A 343 2.92 9.09 5.25
N LYS A 344 3.42 10.30 5.09
CA LYS A 344 4.29 10.71 3.98
C LYS A 344 5.62 9.94 3.96
N ASP A 345 6.29 9.85 5.11
CA ASP A 345 7.63 9.27 5.22
C ASP A 345 7.63 7.73 5.08
N TRP A 346 6.54 7.06 5.45
CA TRP A 346 6.48 5.58 5.50
C TRP A 346 5.49 4.94 4.53
N VAL A 347 4.36 5.59 4.21
CA VAL A 347 3.27 5.00 3.41
C VAL A 347 3.25 5.51 1.97
N GLU A 348 3.64 6.77 1.74
CA GLU A 348 3.77 7.37 0.41
C GLU A 348 5.18 7.17 -0.21
N ALA A 349 6.18 6.90 0.62
CA ALA A 349 7.55 6.65 0.19
C ALA A 349 7.74 5.28 -0.49
N LYS A 350 8.79 5.14 -1.32
CA LYS A 350 9.12 3.86 -1.94
C LYS A 350 9.63 2.86 -0.88
N LEU A 351 8.84 1.83 -0.64
CA LEU A 351 9.06 0.83 0.40
C LEU A 351 10.27 -0.06 0.12
N GLU A 352 11.30 0.04 0.98
CA GLU A 352 12.41 -0.92 1.06
C GLU A 352 12.24 -1.85 2.27
N ALA A 353 12.78 -3.07 2.16
CA ALA A 353 12.55 -4.16 3.10
C ALA A 353 13.50 -4.05 4.33
N HIS A 354 13.13 -3.27 5.34
CA HIS A 354 13.98 -3.01 6.53
C HIS A 354 13.22 -3.09 7.88
N PRO A 355 13.81 -3.67 8.96
CA PRO A 355 13.15 -3.83 10.26
C PRO A 355 12.62 -2.54 10.90
N GLU A 356 13.32 -1.41 10.75
CA GLU A 356 12.86 -0.13 11.31
C GLU A 356 11.64 0.45 10.57
N ILE A 357 11.49 0.16 9.28
CA ILE A 357 10.30 0.57 8.51
C ILE A 357 9.08 -0.19 9.04
N ILE A 358 9.22 -1.50 9.31
CA ILE A 358 8.16 -2.28 9.96
C ILE A 358 7.79 -1.72 11.34
N ARG A 359 8.77 -1.29 12.15
CA ARG A 359 8.52 -0.61 13.43
C ARG A 359 7.80 0.74 13.25
N ALA A 360 8.08 1.48 12.18
CA ALA A 360 7.33 2.70 11.84
C ALA A 360 5.89 2.39 11.41
N PHE A 361 5.67 1.34 10.63
CA PHE A 361 4.33 0.84 10.28
C PHE A 361 3.52 0.42 11.51
N MET A 362 4.13 -0.25 12.49
CA MET A 362 3.49 -0.58 13.78
C MET A 362 3.08 0.69 14.55
N ARG A 363 3.95 1.70 14.62
CA ARG A 363 3.62 3.00 15.24
C ARG A 363 2.47 3.70 14.53
N TYR A 364 2.48 3.75 13.19
CA TYR A 364 1.41 4.38 12.41
C TYR A 364 0.08 3.63 12.56
N HIS A 365 0.11 2.29 12.50
CA HIS A 365 -1.05 1.44 12.80
C HIS A 365 -1.62 1.71 14.20
N ALA A 366 -0.76 1.86 15.21
CA ALA A 366 -1.20 2.16 16.58
C ALA A 366 -1.79 3.57 16.75
N GLN A 367 -1.23 4.58 16.08
CA GLN A 367 -1.82 5.91 16.04
C GLN A 367 -3.16 5.92 15.29
N LEU A 368 -3.30 5.20 14.17
CA LEU A 368 -4.58 5.03 13.48
C LEU A 368 -5.63 4.30 14.36
N ALA A 369 -5.23 3.26 15.10
CA ALA A 369 -6.11 2.57 16.02
C ALA A 369 -6.57 3.47 17.18
N PHE A 370 -5.70 4.35 17.68
CA PHE A 370 -6.09 5.38 18.66
C PHE A 370 -6.99 6.46 18.03
N LEU A 371 -6.71 6.87 16.79
CA LEU A 371 -7.50 7.85 16.04
C LEU A 371 -8.95 7.38 15.86
N SER A 372 -9.17 6.09 15.58
CA SER A 372 -10.50 5.46 15.53
C SER A 372 -11.31 5.53 16.85
N THR A 373 -10.68 5.89 17.98
CA THR A 373 -11.42 6.16 19.24
C THR A 373 -11.89 7.62 19.36
N LYS A 374 -11.28 8.54 18.59
CA LYS A 374 -11.52 9.99 18.64
C LYS A 374 -12.35 10.50 17.47
N PHE A 375 -12.23 9.87 16.31
CA PHE A 375 -12.90 10.23 15.06
C PHE A 375 -13.77 9.06 14.56
N PRO A 376 -14.87 9.33 13.85
CA PRO A 376 -15.63 8.30 13.13
C PRO A 376 -14.78 7.65 12.03
N SER A 377 -15.21 6.49 11.52
CA SER A 377 -14.50 5.80 10.42
C SER A 377 -14.41 6.64 9.14
N ASP A 378 -15.44 7.41 8.81
CA ASP A 378 -15.45 8.34 7.67
C ASP A 378 -15.33 9.80 8.16
N ILE A 379 -14.32 10.50 7.65
CA ILE A 379 -14.00 11.91 7.90
C ILE A 379 -14.00 12.74 6.60
N ASN A 380 -14.75 12.30 5.59
CA ASN A 380 -14.81 12.81 4.22
C ASN A 380 -13.44 12.86 3.51
N LEU A 381 -12.49 11.98 3.89
CA LEU A 381 -11.14 11.95 3.33
C LEU A 381 -10.90 10.68 2.50
N PRO A 382 -10.84 10.75 1.16
CA PRO A 382 -10.60 9.59 0.31
C PRO A 382 -9.14 9.09 0.43
N PHE A 383 -8.96 7.88 0.95
CA PHE A 383 -7.69 7.16 0.94
C PHE A 383 -7.58 6.31 -0.32
N ALA A 384 -6.71 6.70 -1.27
CA ALA A 384 -6.55 6.00 -2.54
C ALA A 384 -5.23 5.18 -2.63
N TYR A 385 -5.37 3.90 -2.94
CA TYR A 385 -4.28 2.91 -3.05
C TYR A 385 -4.33 2.14 -4.36
N TYR A 386 -3.16 1.84 -4.92
CA TYR A 386 -3.02 0.86 -5.98
C TYR A 386 -3.12 -0.57 -5.43
N LEU A 387 -3.37 -1.53 -6.32
CA LEU A 387 -3.56 -2.94 -6.01
C LEU A 387 -2.23 -3.71 -6.14
N PRO A 388 -1.99 -4.76 -5.33
CA PRO A 388 -0.69 -5.44 -5.29
C PRO A 388 -0.37 -6.22 -6.57
N PHE A 389 -1.38 -6.56 -7.39
CA PHE A 389 -1.19 -7.18 -8.69
C PHE A 389 -2.04 -6.43 -9.74
N PRO A 390 -1.45 -5.89 -10.83
CA PRO A 390 -2.24 -5.23 -11.88
C PRO A 390 -3.12 -6.26 -12.60
N ALA A 391 -4.38 -5.89 -12.84
CA ALA A 391 -5.37 -6.80 -13.42
C ALA A 391 -5.05 -7.08 -14.90
N THR A 392 -4.75 -8.34 -15.22
CA THR A 392 -4.21 -8.77 -16.54
C THR A 392 -5.12 -8.55 -17.75
N PHE A 393 -6.37 -8.11 -17.53
CA PHE A 393 -7.36 -7.86 -18.58
C PHE A 393 -8.13 -6.54 -18.40
N SER A 394 -7.64 -5.61 -17.57
CA SER A 394 -8.26 -4.28 -17.44
C SER A 394 -7.92 -3.39 -18.65
N LEU A 395 -8.94 -2.72 -19.20
CA LEU A 395 -8.76 -1.69 -20.23
C LEU A 395 -8.14 -0.38 -19.69
N SER A 396 -8.15 -0.20 -18.36
CA SER A 396 -7.45 0.87 -17.65
C SER A 396 -6.51 0.23 -16.62
N PRO A 397 -5.18 0.15 -16.87
CA PRO A 397 -4.29 -0.70 -16.09
C PRO A 397 -4.13 -0.31 -14.61
N ASP A 398 -4.10 1.00 -14.33
CA ASP A 398 -3.62 1.56 -13.06
C ASP A 398 -4.66 2.50 -12.38
N ALA A 399 -5.91 2.06 -12.25
CA ALA A 399 -6.91 2.78 -11.46
C ALA A 399 -6.75 2.46 -9.95
N PRO A 400 -6.44 3.44 -9.08
CA PRO A 400 -6.38 3.20 -7.63
C PRO A 400 -7.78 3.06 -7.03
N ILE A 401 -7.92 2.19 -6.02
CA ILE A 401 -9.15 2.10 -5.22
C ILE A 401 -9.12 3.19 -4.16
N SER A 402 -10.19 3.98 -4.10
CA SER A 402 -10.35 5.13 -3.21
C SER A 402 -11.55 4.94 -2.30
N LEU A 403 -11.34 4.95 -0.98
CA LEU A 403 -12.41 4.86 0.03
C LEU A 403 -12.19 5.86 1.16
N SER A 404 -13.27 6.45 1.66
CA SER A 404 -13.27 7.40 2.78
C SER A 404 -13.33 6.71 4.15
N SER A 405 -12.51 5.67 4.37
CA SER A 405 -12.48 4.94 5.66
C SER A 405 -11.08 4.90 6.29
N LEU A 406 -10.98 5.35 7.54
CA LEU A 406 -9.81 5.14 8.41
C LEU A 406 -9.54 3.64 8.65
N THR A 407 -10.59 2.81 8.68
CA THR A 407 -10.45 1.34 8.77
C THR A 407 -9.85 0.75 7.49
N PHE A 408 -10.12 1.34 6.32
CA PHE A 408 -9.48 0.97 5.05
C PHE A 408 -8.01 1.37 4.98
N GLU A 409 -7.63 2.59 5.37
CA GLU A 409 -6.21 2.99 5.53
C GLU A 409 -5.51 2.03 6.51
N ARG A 410 -6.12 1.73 7.67
CA ARG A 410 -5.59 0.79 8.67
C ARG A 410 -5.41 -0.63 8.11
N ALA A 411 -6.32 -1.09 7.25
CA ALA A 411 -6.23 -2.38 6.56
C ALA A 411 -5.08 -2.40 5.53
N CYS A 412 -4.92 -1.34 4.75
CA CYS A 412 -3.83 -1.21 3.77
C CYS A 412 -2.44 -1.16 4.45
N VAL A 413 -2.33 -0.47 5.59
CA VAL A 413 -1.12 -0.43 6.42
C VAL A 413 -0.75 -1.82 6.96
N LEU A 414 -1.72 -2.60 7.44
CA LEU A 414 -1.51 -3.98 7.88
C LEU A 414 -1.08 -4.90 6.72
N PHE A 415 -1.72 -4.78 5.55
CA PHE A 415 -1.32 -5.52 4.34
C PHE A 415 0.14 -5.23 3.96
N ASN A 416 0.52 -3.95 3.92
CA ASN A 416 1.90 -3.55 3.59
C ASN A 416 2.91 -4.05 4.62
N MET A 417 2.57 -4.09 5.91
CA MET A 417 3.43 -4.68 6.94
C MET A 417 3.65 -6.19 6.72
N ALA A 418 2.61 -6.95 6.36
CA ALA A 418 2.76 -8.38 6.01
C ALA A 418 3.60 -8.57 4.73
N ALA A 419 3.39 -7.74 3.71
CA ALA A 419 4.16 -7.78 2.46
C ALA A 419 5.65 -7.40 2.65
N LEU A 420 5.94 -6.44 3.53
CA LEU A 420 7.31 -6.09 3.93
C LEU A 420 8.02 -7.26 4.64
N TYR A 421 7.35 -7.93 5.58
CA TYR A 421 7.90 -9.11 6.24
C TYR A 421 8.22 -10.23 5.23
N ALA A 422 7.30 -10.56 4.31
CA ALA A 422 7.54 -11.55 3.26
C ALA A 422 8.68 -11.14 2.31
N SER A 423 8.77 -9.85 1.97
CA SER A 423 9.84 -9.32 1.12
C SER A 423 11.22 -9.35 1.80
N MET A 424 11.30 -9.03 3.10
CA MET A 424 12.52 -9.24 3.89
C MET A 424 12.94 -10.71 3.90
N ALA A 425 11.96 -11.63 4.00
CA ALA A 425 12.24 -13.05 4.01
C ALA A 425 12.68 -13.63 2.65
N ALA A 426 12.20 -13.07 1.55
CA ALA A 426 12.65 -13.44 0.21
C ALA A 426 14.10 -12.99 -0.09
N ALA A 427 14.59 -11.95 0.62
CA ALA A 427 15.89 -11.33 0.41
C ALA A 427 17.07 -11.94 1.21
N GLU A 428 16.80 -12.79 2.22
CA GLU A 428 17.82 -13.27 3.15
C GLU A 428 18.86 -14.25 2.56
N ARG A 429 20.13 -14.07 2.93
CA ARG A 429 21.27 -14.65 2.20
C ARG A 429 21.77 -15.98 2.78
N ARG A 430 21.30 -17.08 2.18
CA ARG A 430 21.56 -18.49 2.58
C ARG A 430 22.94 -19.02 2.12
N ALA A 431 24.05 -18.38 2.51
CA ALA A 431 25.39 -18.77 2.07
C ALA A 431 26.11 -19.79 2.98
N GLU A 432 26.28 -19.49 4.27
CA GLU A 432 27.08 -20.28 5.21
C GLU A 432 26.23 -21.31 5.96
N ALA A 433 26.70 -22.54 6.20
CA ALA A 433 25.91 -23.58 6.89
C ALA A 433 25.34 -23.15 8.27
N GLU A 434 26.13 -22.48 9.10
CA GLU A 434 25.66 -21.93 10.38
C GLU A 434 24.88 -20.61 10.22
N GLY A 435 25.22 -19.81 9.20
CA GLY A 435 24.42 -18.65 8.79
C GLY A 435 23.01 -19.05 8.36
N ILE A 436 22.86 -20.15 7.62
CA ILE A 436 21.58 -20.70 7.15
C ILE A 436 20.73 -21.15 8.34
N LYS A 437 21.29 -21.79 9.38
CA LYS A 437 20.53 -22.14 10.59
C LYS A 437 19.95 -20.90 11.28
N ARG A 438 20.72 -19.81 11.40
CA ARG A 438 20.26 -18.54 11.98
C ARG A 438 19.24 -17.84 11.08
N ALA A 439 19.50 -17.79 9.77
CA ALA A 439 18.61 -17.21 8.77
C ALA A 439 17.27 -17.96 8.74
N LEU A 440 17.25 -19.30 8.70
CA LEU A 440 16.00 -20.08 8.74
C LEU A 440 15.21 -19.85 10.03
N GLY A 441 15.88 -19.67 11.17
CA GLY A 441 15.21 -19.27 12.43
C GLY A 441 14.57 -17.88 12.34
N TYR A 442 15.31 -16.89 11.85
CA TYR A 442 14.81 -15.52 11.65
C TYR A 442 13.66 -15.47 10.63
N LEU A 443 13.85 -16.12 9.48
CA LEU A 443 12.85 -16.29 8.42
C LEU A 443 11.56 -16.90 8.96
N THR A 444 11.66 -17.93 9.80
CA THR A 444 10.49 -18.56 10.41
C THR A 444 9.70 -17.56 11.26
N VAL A 445 10.38 -16.79 12.12
CA VAL A 445 9.74 -15.75 12.96
C VAL A 445 9.13 -14.63 12.10
N VAL A 446 9.81 -14.22 11.04
CA VAL A 446 9.35 -13.18 10.09
C VAL A 446 8.09 -13.62 9.35
N HIS A 447 8.03 -14.84 8.80
CA HIS A 447 6.81 -15.36 8.18
C HIS A 447 5.69 -15.61 9.21
N GLN A 448 6.02 -16.07 10.43
CA GLN A 448 5.03 -16.22 11.50
C GLN A 448 4.39 -14.89 11.91
N ALA A 449 5.17 -13.80 11.92
CA ALA A 449 4.67 -12.44 12.12
C ALA A 449 3.80 -11.99 10.94
N ALA A 450 4.22 -12.18 9.69
CA ALA A 450 3.41 -11.88 8.51
C ALA A 450 2.06 -12.61 8.51
N ALA A 451 2.06 -13.91 8.83
CA ALA A 451 0.84 -14.70 8.96
C ALA A 451 -0.04 -14.23 10.14
N GLY A 452 0.56 -13.80 11.26
CA GLY A 452 -0.15 -13.21 12.40
C GLY A 452 -0.81 -11.86 12.07
N VAL A 453 -0.14 -11.01 11.28
CA VAL A 453 -0.68 -9.74 10.78
C VAL A 453 -1.84 -9.98 9.81
N LEU A 454 -1.73 -10.97 8.91
CA LEU A 454 -2.81 -11.37 8.01
C LEU A 454 -4.00 -11.98 8.76
N GLU A 455 -3.75 -12.81 9.79
CA GLU A 455 -4.83 -13.36 10.63
C GLU A 455 -5.58 -12.26 11.39
N TYR A 456 -4.87 -11.28 11.97
CA TYR A 456 -5.49 -10.13 12.63
C TYR A 456 -6.31 -9.27 11.65
N LEU A 457 -5.78 -9.02 10.44
CA LEU A 457 -6.49 -8.32 9.37
C LEU A 457 -7.79 -9.03 9.00
N ILE A 458 -7.76 -10.36 8.80
CA ILE A 458 -8.94 -11.17 8.44
C ILE A 458 -9.97 -11.24 9.59
N THR A 459 -9.52 -11.47 10.83
CA THR A 459 -10.41 -11.74 11.98
C THR A 459 -10.97 -10.49 12.65
N SER A 460 -10.22 -9.38 12.67
CA SER A 460 -10.51 -8.23 13.54
C SER A 460 -10.79 -6.94 12.78
N VAL A 461 -10.13 -6.71 11.63
CA VAL A 461 -10.25 -5.45 10.88
C VAL A 461 -11.20 -5.57 9.69
N LEU A 462 -11.13 -6.67 8.94
CA LEU A 462 -11.96 -6.92 7.76
C LEU A 462 -13.48 -7.00 8.08
N PRO A 463 -13.95 -7.58 9.20
CA PRO A 463 -15.38 -7.58 9.52
C PRO A 463 -15.91 -6.15 9.77
N THR A 464 -15.13 -5.31 10.46
CA THR A 464 -15.45 -3.90 10.70
C THR A 464 -15.54 -3.14 9.38
N LEU A 465 -14.55 -3.28 8.50
CA LEU A 465 -14.54 -2.67 7.16
C LEU A 465 -15.74 -3.14 6.31
N ARG A 466 -16.13 -4.42 6.39
CA ARG A 466 -17.32 -4.95 5.70
C ARG A 466 -18.63 -4.38 6.26
N SER A 467 -18.71 -3.99 7.53
CA SER A 467 -19.89 -3.31 8.10
C SER A 467 -19.96 -1.81 7.78
N GLU A 468 -18.84 -1.17 7.45
CA GLU A 468 -18.79 0.24 7.01
C GLU A 468 -19.21 0.41 5.54
N LEU A 469 -19.05 -0.61 4.70
CA LEU A 469 -19.18 -0.50 3.24
C LEU A 469 -20.54 -1.00 2.73
N SER A 470 -21.26 -0.15 1.99
CA SER A 470 -22.53 -0.48 1.33
C SER A 470 -22.42 -1.60 0.28
N SER A 471 -21.21 -1.88 -0.20
CA SER A 471 -20.89 -3.06 -1.03
C SER A 471 -19.52 -3.62 -0.62
N PRO A 472 -19.40 -4.91 -0.24
CA PRO A 472 -18.13 -5.54 0.12
C PRO A 472 -17.06 -5.50 -0.99
N GLN A 473 -17.48 -5.27 -2.25
CA GLN A 473 -16.58 -5.22 -3.42
C GLN A 473 -15.83 -3.89 -3.54
N ALA A 474 -16.29 -2.83 -2.85
CA ALA A 474 -15.71 -1.49 -2.93
C ALA A 474 -14.27 -1.42 -2.35
N ALA A 475 -13.89 -2.34 -1.45
CA ALA A 475 -12.55 -2.44 -0.87
C ALA A 475 -11.51 -3.11 -1.79
N GLY A 476 -11.91 -3.64 -2.94
CA GLY A 476 -11.03 -4.36 -3.87
C GLY A 476 -10.94 -5.86 -3.64
N TYR A 477 -10.36 -6.56 -4.62
CA TYR A 477 -10.18 -8.01 -4.56
C TYR A 477 -9.15 -8.43 -3.50
N ASP A 478 -8.21 -7.54 -3.13
CA ASP A 478 -7.13 -7.81 -2.19
C ASP A 478 -7.60 -7.76 -0.73
N MET A 479 -8.71 -7.05 -0.46
CA MET A 479 -9.42 -7.07 0.83
C MET A 479 -10.48 -8.20 0.90
N THR A 480 -10.30 -9.28 0.13
CA THR A 480 -11.13 -10.49 0.22
C THR A 480 -10.50 -11.57 1.09
N GLU A 481 -11.34 -12.36 1.73
CA GLU A 481 -10.92 -13.44 2.63
C GLU A 481 -10.29 -14.63 1.88
N SER A 482 -10.67 -14.87 0.63
CA SER A 482 -10.01 -15.82 -0.26
C SER A 482 -8.60 -15.37 -0.65
N PHE A 483 -8.40 -14.08 -0.96
CA PHE A 483 -7.09 -13.52 -1.29
C PHE A 483 -6.15 -13.46 -0.07
N LEU A 484 -6.60 -12.86 1.03
CA LEU A 484 -5.81 -12.76 2.27
C LEU A 484 -5.55 -14.14 2.89
N GLY A 485 -6.54 -15.06 2.83
CA GLY A 485 -6.38 -16.45 3.26
C GLY A 485 -5.33 -17.20 2.42
N THR A 486 -5.33 -17.00 1.09
CA THR A 486 -4.30 -17.55 0.19
C THR A 486 -2.90 -17.06 0.58
N LEU A 487 -2.74 -15.75 0.83
CA LEU A 487 -1.46 -15.18 1.25
C LEU A 487 -1.03 -15.70 2.64
N LYS A 488 -1.96 -15.85 3.60
CA LYS A 488 -1.67 -16.41 4.92
C LYS A 488 -1.15 -17.85 4.82
N GLU A 489 -1.88 -18.73 4.14
CA GLU A 489 -1.48 -20.14 4.00
C GLU A 489 -0.20 -20.29 3.16
N PHE A 490 0.03 -19.41 2.17
CA PHE A 490 1.29 -19.34 1.41
C PHE A 490 2.49 -18.99 2.32
N VAL A 491 2.37 -17.93 3.12
CA VAL A 491 3.40 -17.49 4.08
C VAL A 491 3.66 -18.58 5.15
N LEU A 492 2.63 -19.28 5.61
CA LEU A 492 2.77 -20.44 6.50
C LEU A 492 3.46 -21.62 5.83
N ALA A 493 3.25 -21.83 4.52
CA ALA A 493 3.95 -22.85 3.74
C ALA A 493 5.45 -22.53 3.61
N GLU A 494 5.84 -21.28 3.31
CA GLU A 494 7.26 -20.88 3.24
C GLU A 494 7.94 -20.90 4.63
N ALA A 495 7.19 -20.63 5.71
CA ALA A 495 7.67 -20.84 7.08
C ALA A 495 7.91 -22.33 7.42
N GLN A 496 7.00 -23.22 7.02
CA GLN A 496 7.13 -24.66 7.27
C GLN A 496 8.20 -25.27 6.36
N GLU A 497 8.39 -24.72 5.16
CA GLU A 497 9.51 -25.03 4.27
C GLU A 497 10.85 -24.65 4.93
N CYS A 498 10.93 -23.51 5.63
CA CYS A 498 12.13 -23.16 6.41
C CYS A 498 12.46 -24.19 7.49
N TYR A 499 11.46 -24.65 8.27
CA TYR A 499 11.65 -25.72 9.25
C TYR A 499 12.06 -27.05 8.62
N TRP A 500 11.49 -27.42 7.47
CA TRP A 500 11.90 -28.62 6.75
C TRP A 500 13.34 -28.54 6.25
N GLN A 501 13.74 -27.40 5.65
CA GLN A 501 15.13 -27.14 5.25
C GLN A 501 16.08 -27.22 6.47
N GLN A 502 15.67 -26.68 7.62
CA GLN A 502 16.44 -26.74 8.86
C GLN A 502 16.59 -28.19 9.39
N ALA A 503 15.54 -29.00 9.30
CA ALA A 503 15.56 -30.40 9.73
C ALA A 503 16.44 -31.27 8.82
N VAL A 504 16.37 -31.09 7.50
CA VAL A 504 17.26 -31.74 6.53
C VAL A 504 18.73 -31.38 6.80
N LEU A 505 19.01 -30.09 7.04
CA LEU A 505 20.37 -29.59 7.30
C LEU A 505 21.01 -30.06 8.62
N GLN A 506 20.21 -30.45 9.61
CA GLN A 506 20.76 -30.92 10.88
C GLN A 506 21.25 -32.37 10.82
N GLY A 507 20.77 -33.19 9.87
CA GLY A 507 21.19 -34.59 9.68
C GLY A 507 20.83 -35.57 10.82
N THR A 508 20.38 -35.07 11.97
CA THR A 508 20.02 -35.84 13.18
C THR A 508 18.60 -36.42 13.14
N TYR A 509 17.72 -35.88 12.29
CA TYR A 509 16.33 -36.31 12.19
C TYR A 509 16.15 -37.50 11.25
N LYS A 510 15.36 -38.50 11.68
CA LYS A 510 15.05 -39.68 10.86
C LYS A 510 14.22 -39.32 9.63
N ASN A 511 14.42 -40.06 8.54
CA ASN A 511 13.69 -39.92 7.27
C ASN A 511 12.16 -39.80 7.47
N GLY A 512 11.57 -40.62 8.34
CA GLY A 512 10.14 -40.58 8.67
C GLY A 512 9.61 -39.26 9.24
N LEU A 513 10.42 -38.52 10.03
CA LEU A 513 10.02 -37.19 10.52
C LEU A 513 10.19 -36.15 9.42
N ILE A 514 11.28 -36.20 8.66
CA ILE A 514 11.54 -35.31 7.52
C ILE A 514 10.41 -35.44 6.47
N GLY A 515 9.92 -36.67 6.21
CA GLY A 515 8.78 -36.92 5.34
C GLY A 515 7.46 -36.31 5.85
N LYS A 516 7.19 -36.39 7.17
CA LYS A 516 6.01 -35.77 7.78
C LYS A 516 6.08 -34.24 7.84
N LEU A 517 7.27 -33.67 8.03
CA LEU A 517 7.49 -32.23 7.90
C LEU A 517 7.25 -31.77 6.46
N SER A 518 7.76 -32.52 5.47
CA SER A 518 7.56 -32.29 4.04
C SER A 518 6.08 -32.34 3.65
N MET A 519 5.34 -33.34 4.12
CA MET A 519 3.91 -33.45 3.82
C MET A 519 3.15 -32.22 4.34
N LYS A 520 3.51 -31.70 5.52
CA LYS A 520 2.85 -30.50 6.05
C LYS A 520 3.16 -29.23 5.25
N VAL A 521 4.32 -29.13 4.59
CA VAL A 521 4.59 -28.06 3.61
C VAL A 521 3.61 -28.17 2.43
N SER A 522 3.41 -29.39 1.91
CA SER A 522 2.45 -29.65 0.84
C SER A 522 1.01 -29.33 1.27
N ASP A 523 0.60 -29.70 2.49
CA ASP A 523 -0.72 -29.37 3.06
C ASP A 523 -0.99 -27.86 3.07
N TYR A 524 0.01 -27.02 3.45
CA TYR A 524 -0.16 -25.57 3.47
C TYR A 524 -0.23 -24.96 2.06
N TYR A 525 0.64 -25.37 1.11
CA TYR A 525 0.51 -24.92 -0.28
C TYR A 525 -0.81 -25.38 -0.93
N LYS A 526 -1.33 -26.55 -0.54
CA LYS A 526 -2.64 -27.06 -0.96
C LYS A 526 -3.80 -26.27 -0.32
N ALA A 527 -3.67 -25.87 0.94
CA ALA A 527 -4.62 -24.98 1.60
C ALA A 527 -4.68 -23.62 0.89
N ALA A 528 -3.53 -23.02 0.56
CA ALA A 528 -3.45 -21.79 -0.22
C ALA A 528 -4.17 -21.90 -1.58
N LEU A 529 -3.97 -23.00 -2.32
CA LEU A 529 -4.69 -23.27 -3.58
C LEU A 529 -6.19 -23.49 -3.39
N THR A 530 -6.62 -23.99 -2.22
CA THR A 530 -8.04 -24.17 -1.89
C THR A 530 -8.70 -22.83 -1.58
N SER A 531 -8.07 -22.01 -0.73
CA SER A 531 -8.50 -20.62 -0.45
C SER A 531 -8.57 -19.77 -1.72
N MET A 532 -7.62 -19.96 -2.65
CA MET A 532 -7.56 -19.23 -3.92
C MET A 532 -8.77 -19.52 -4.84
N ASN A 533 -9.44 -20.65 -4.64
CA ASN A 533 -10.63 -21.08 -5.37
C ASN A 533 -11.86 -21.18 -4.45
N GLY A 534 -11.92 -20.32 -3.42
CA GLY A 534 -13.07 -20.21 -2.51
C GLY A 534 -14.38 -19.89 -3.26
N THR A 535 -15.49 -20.37 -2.69
CA THR A 535 -16.82 -20.39 -3.35
C THR A 535 -17.38 -19.02 -3.69
N ASP A 536 -17.12 -18.03 -2.83
CA ASP A 536 -17.87 -16.77 -2.86
C ASP A 536 -17.20 -15.76 -3.80
N TYR A 537 -15.86 -15.75 -3.80
CA TYR A 537 -15.01 -14.88 -4.62
C TYR A 537 -13.71 -15.61 -4.98
N PRO A 538 -13.63 -16.28 -6.15
CA PRO A 538 -12.42 -17.00 -6.57
C PRO A 538 -11.29 -16.01 -6.91
N SER A 539 -10.27 -15.94 -6.07
CA SER A 539 -9.16 -14.99 -6.20
C SER A 539 -8.09 -15.43 -7.22
N SER A 540 -8.17 -16.66 -7.73
CA SER A 540 -7.22 -17.27 -8.67
C SER A 540 -7.03 -16.54 -10.00
N SER A 541 -7.93 -15.63 -10.37
CA SER A 541 -7.80 -14.79 -11.58
C SER A 541 -7.00 -13.50 -11.35
N TYR A 542 -6.80 -13.07 -10.10
CA TYR A 542 -6.03 -11.86 -9.76
C TYR A 542 -4.56 -12.16 -9.43
N PHE A 543 -4.23 -13.42 -9.13
CA PHE A 543 -2.84 -13.85 -8.95
C PHE A 543 -2.16 -14.05 -10.32
N PRO A 544 -0.94 -13.51 -10.54
CA PRO A 544 -0.15 -13.77 -11.74
C PRO A 544 0.05 -15.26 -12.00
N SER A 545 0.05 -15.68 -13.27
CA SER A 545 0.07 -17.10 -13.65
C SER A 545 1.32 -17.87 -13.17
N ASN A 546 2.44 -17.18 -12.98
CA ASN A 546 3.66 -17.71 -12.37
C ASN A 546 3.52 -17.98 -10.86
N TRP A 547 2.76 -17.17 -10.11
CA TRP A 547 2.46 -17.42 -8.69
C TRP A 547 1.67 -18.73 -8.53
N THR A 548 0.55 -18.85 -9.24
CA THR A 548 -0.30 -20.05 -9.19
C THR A 548 0.46 -21.30 -9.69
N ALA A 549 1.34 -21.16 -10.68
CA ALA A 549 2.23 -22.24 -11.10
C ALA A 549 3.27 -22.61 -10.03
N HIS A 550 3.92 -21.63 -9.41
CA HIS A 550 4.96 -21.85 -8.38
C HIS A 550 4.39 -22.57 -7.15
N ILE A 551 3.23 -22.12 -6.63
CA ILE A 551 2.54 -22.75 -5.49
C ILE A 551 2.18 -24.20 -5.81
N ASN A 552 1.62 -24.46 -7.00
CA ASN A 552 1.25 -25.81 -7.45
C ASN A 552 2.47 -26.74 -7.63
N VAL A 553 3.59 -26.22 -8.18
CA VAL A 553 4.83 -26.99 -8.32
C VAL A 553 5.46 -27.28 -6.96
N LYS A 554 5.46 -26.33 -6.02
CA LYS A 554 5.93 -26.59 -4.65
C LYS A 554 5.05 -27.59 -3.91
N GLN A 555 3.72 -27.52 -4.04
CA GLN A 555 2.80 -28.52 -3.48
C GLN A 555 3.18 -29.95 -3.93
N MET A 556 3.32 -30.17 -5.24
CA MET A 556 3.69 -31.48 -5.80
C MET A 556 5.13 -31.90 -5.45
N HIS A 557 6.08 -30.96 -5.40
CA HIS A 557 7.46 -31.21 -4.97
C HIS A 557 7.50 -31.73 -3.53
N PHE A 558 6.85 -31.04 -2.59
CA PHE A 558 6.88 -31.43 -1.18
C PHE A 558 6.06 -32.69 -0.87
N GLU A 559 5.06 -33.01 -1.71
CA GLU A 559 4.35 -34.30 -1.66
C GLU A 559 5.24 -35.45 -2.15
N ALA A 560 5.93 -35.28 -3.29
CA ALA A 560 6.89 -36.26 -3.82
C ALA A 560 8.07 -36.49 -2.87
N ALA A 561 8.61 -35.41 -2.28
CA ALA A 561 9.65 -35.45 -1.26
C ALA A 561 9.20 -36.20 0.00
N ALA A 562 7.94 -36.04 0.43
CA ALA A 562 7.39 -36.77 1.56
C ALA A 562 7.30 -38.28 1.29
N GLN A 563 6.79 -38.66 0.11
CA GLN A 563 6.70 -40.07 -0.31
C GLN A 563 8.08 -40.71 -0.45
N PHE A 564 9.06 -40.02 -1.04
CA PHE A 564 10.45 -40.49 -1.16
C PHE A 564 11.11 -40.68 0.21
N ARG A 565 10.99 -39.72 1.13
CA ARG A 565 11.57 -39.85 2.48
C ARG A 565 10.91 -41.00 3.25
N LEU A 566 9.61 -41.23 3.07
CA LEU A 566 8.93 -42.34 3.73
C LEU A 566 9.25 -43.70 3.08
N SER A 567 9.54 -43.76 1.77
CA SER A 567 10.01 -45.00 1.14
C SER A 567 11.40 -45.42 1.64
N GLN A 568 12.27 -44.48 2.03
CA GLN A 568 13.52 -44.81 2.71
C GLN A 568 13.27 -45.39 4.13
N GLU A 569 12.24 -44.92 4.85
CA GLU A 569 11.84 -45.55 6.12
C GLU A 569 11.23 -46.96 5.91
N ASP A 570 10.60 -47.20 4.76
CA ASP A 570 10.08 -48.53 4.38
C ASP A 570 11.20 -49.49 4.00
N LEU A 571 12.25 -49.00 3.33
CA LEU A 571 13.51 -49.71 3.09
C LEU A 571 14.22 -50.06 4.41
N GLU A 572 14.39 -49.10 5.32
CA GLU A 572 14.90 -49.30 6.70
C GLU A 572 14.11 -50.38 7.46
N LYS A 573 12.84 -50.62 7.10
CA LYS A 573 11.94 -51.62 7.69
C LYS A 573 11.75 -52.89 6.85
N SER A 574 12.47 -53.06 5.74
CA SER A 574 12.34 -54.21 4.81
C SER A 574 10.93 -54.40 4.22
N ARG A 575 10.19 -53.30 4.00
CA ARG A 575 8.84 -53.26 3.41
C ARG A 575 8.90 -52.87 1.92
N TYR A 576 9.69 -53.63 1.16
CA TYR A 576 10.00 -53.40 -0.27
C TYR A 576 8.76 -53.23 -1.16
N GLY A 577 7.65 -53.90 -0.83
CA GLY A 577 6.36 -53.69 -1.51
C GLY A 577 5.83 -52.25 -1.33
N GLU A 578 5.72 -51.76 -0.09
CA GLU A 578 5.30 -50.38 0.21
C GLU A 578 6.28 -49.34 -0.36
N GLU A 579 7.59 -49.62 -0.27
CA GLU A 579 8.66 -48.78 -0.84
C GLU A 579 8.42 -48.50 -2.34
N ILE A 580 8.23 -49.56 -3.15
CA ILE A 580 7.97 -49.43 -4.60
C ILE A 580 6.64 -48.71 -4.84
N GLY A 581 5.62 -48.96 -4.01
CA GLY A 581 4.35 -48.25 -4.07
C GLY A 581 4.51 -46.73 -3.90
N ARG A 582 5.23 -46.30 -2.86
CA ARG A 582 5.50 -44.87 -2.59
C ARG A 582 6.39 -44.24 -3.65
N LEU A 583 7.42 -44.93 -4.12
CA LEU A 583 8.32 -44.42 -5.17
C LEU A 583 7.58 -44.19 -6.51
N LYS A 584 6.64 -45.06 -6.89
CA LYS A 584 5.78 -44.86 -8.07
C LYS A 584 4.84 -43.66 -7.93
N VAL A 585 4.32 -43.41 -6.72
CA VAL A 585 3.53 -42.19 -6.43
C VAL A 585 4.43 -40.94 -6.51
N ALA A 586 5.62 -40.99 -5.92
CA ALA A 586 6.60 -39.89 -5.95
C ALA A 586 7.05 -39.53 -7.37
N GLU A 587 7.32 -40.51 -8.24
CA GLU A 587 7.68 -40.29 -9.64
C GLU A 587 6.54 -39.61 -10.42
N SER A 588 5.31 -40.08 -10.22
CA SER A 588 4.10 -39.53 -10.86
C SER A 588 3.87 -38.06 -10.46
N LEU A 589 4.04 -37.73 -9.18
CA LEU A 589 3.95 -36.35 -8.66
C LEU A 589 5.09 -35.48 -9.19
N ALA A 590 6.34 -35.96 -9.15
CA ALA A 590 7.49 -35.21 -9.62
C ALA A 590 7.40 -34.88 -11.13
N LYS A 591 6.93 -35.83 -11.94
CA LYS A 591 6.67 -35.63 -13.37
C LYS A 591 5.60 -34.56 -13.61
N LYS A 592 4.46 -34.62 -12.91
CA LYS A 592 3.39 -33.60 -13.01
C LYS A 592 3.89 -32.21 -12.62
N GLY A 593 4.71 -32.12 -11.57
CA GLY A 593 5.33 -30.86 -11.15
C GLY A 593 6.26 -30.27 -12.22
N LEU A 594 7.06 -31.09 -12.90
CA LEU A 594 7.93 -30.63 -13.98
C LEU A 594 7.15 -30.20 -15.24
N ASP A 595 6.02 -30.84 -15.53
CA ASP A 595 5.14 -30.43 -16.62
C ASP A 595 4.38 -29.13 -16.29
N ALA A 596 4.00 -28.92 -15.02
CA ALA A 596 3.42 -27.66 -14.55
C ALA A 596 4.44 -26.50 -14.49
N ALA A 597 5.71 -26.78 -14.18
CA ALA A 597 6.79 -25.79 -14.07
C ALA A 597 7.08 -25.01 -15.37
N ARG A 598 6.64 -25.54 -16.52
CA ARG A 598 6.75 -24.88 -17.84
C ARG A 598 6.02 -23.52 -17.91
N LYS A 599 5.18 -23.20 -16.93
CA LYS A 599 4.41 -21.94 -16.83
C LYS A 599 5.15 -20.78 -16.12
N GLY A 600 6.48 -20.86 -16.00
CA GLY A 600 7.32 -19.78 -15.46
C GLY A 600 7.56 -19.89 -13.95
N VAL A 601 8.19 -20.97 -13.52
CA VAL A 601 8.60 -21.20 -12.11
C VAL A 601 10.12 -21.01 -11.97
N ALA A 602 10.58 -20.46 -10.85
CA ALA A 602 12.00 -20.16 -10.59
C ALA A 602 12.93 -21.37 -10.78
N ASP A 603 14.06 -21.15 -11.47
CA ASP A 603 14.98 -22.22 -11.89
C ASP A 603 15.56 -23.04 -10.72
N SER A 604 15.66 -22.46 -9.51
CA SER A 604 16.05 -23.19 -8.29
C SER A 604 15.08 -24.33 -7.95
N VAL A 605 13.77 -24.07 -8.01
CA VAL A 605 12.71 -25.08 -7.75
C VAL A 605 12.74 -26.15 -8.84
N VAL A 606 12.90 -25.73 -10.10
CA VAL A 606 12.93 -26.63 -11.25
C VAL A 606 14.19 -27.53 -11.22
N SER A 607 15.34 -26.99 -10.81
CA SER A 607 16.56 -27.76 -10.61
C SER A 607 16.42 -28.79 -9.49
N ASP A 608 15.89 -28.38 -8.33
CA ASP A 608 15.74 -29.29 -7.19
C ASP A 608 14.73 -30.41 -7.48
N LEU A 609 13.61 -30.09 -8.13
CA LEU A 609 12.62 -31.09 -8.55
C LEU A 609 13.18 -32.09 -9.59
N LYS A 610 14.07 -31.66 -10.50
CA LYS A 610 14.79 -32.56 -11.41
C LYS A 610 15.73 -33.51 -10.65
N GLN A 611 16.43 -33.00 -9.63
CA GLN A 611 17.36 -33.80 -8.81
C GLN A 611 16.61 -34.81 -7.92
N LEU A 612 15.50 -34.38 -7.29
CA LEU A 612 14.56 -35.26 -6.60
C LEU A 612 14.00 -36.35 -7.54
N GLN A 613 13.58 -35.99 -8.76
CA GLN A 613 13.10 -36.98 -9.73
C GLN A 613 14.19 -38.00 -10.09
N ALA A 614 15.44 -37.58 -10.30
CA ALA A 614 16.55 -38.48 -10.59
C ALA A 614 16.83 -39.45 -9.42
N ALA A 615 16.79 -38.96 -8.17
CA ALA A 615 16.95 -39.78 -6.96
C ALA A 615 15.80 -40.77 -6.76
N ILE A 616 14.55 -40.34 -6.99
CA ILE A 616 13.37 -41.22 -6.99
C ILE A 616 13.54 -42.32 -8.04
N LYS A 617 13.87 -41.97 -9.29
CA LYS A 617 13.99 -42.93 -10.40
C LYS A 617 15.10 -43.95 -10.17
N SER A 618 16.28 -43.51 -9.72
CA SER A 618 17.38 -44.41 -9.36
C SER A 618 17.00 -45.35 -8.20
N SER A 619 16.30 -44.84 -7.19
CA SER A 619 15.80 -45.67 -6.07
C SER A 619 14.74 -46.67 -6.52
N LEU A 620 13.85 -46.29 -7.44
CA LEU A 620 12.80 -47.14 -7.99
C LEU A 620 13.37 -48.25 -8.89
N GLU A 621 14.35 -47.92 -9.76
CA GLU A 621 15.07 -48.90 -10.59
C GLU A 621 15.88 -49.90 -9.78
N ARG A 622 16.36 -49.52 -8.58
CA ARG A 622 16.92 -50.43 -7.60
C ARG A 622 15.83 -51.27 -6.93
N ALA A 623 14.86 -50.64 -6.26
CA ALA A 623 13.86 -51.34 -5.44
C ALA A 623 13.05 -52.36 -6.25
N VAL A 624 12.66 -52.03 -7.48
CA VAL A 624 11.99 -52.99 -8.39
C VAL A 624 12.90 -54.18 -8.70
N ARG A 625 14.17 -53.94 -9.05
CA ARG A 625 15.14 -55.01 -9.34
C ARG A 625 15.36 -55.93 -8.13
N ASP A 626 15.53 -55.36 -6.95
CA ASP A 626 15.77 -56.13 -5.72
C ASP A 626 14.51 -56.94 -5.34
N ASN A 627 13.31 -56.38 -5.52
CA ASN A 627 12.07 -57.09 -5.25
C ASN A 627 11.77 -58.18 -6.29
N ASP A 628 11.99 -57.92 -7.58
CA ASP A 628 11.73 -58.88 -8.65
C ASP A 628 12.73 -60.07 -8.64
N LEU A 629 13.94 -59.87 -8.09
CA LEU A 629 14.99 -60.92 -8.04
C LEU A 629 15.14 -61.59 -6.66
N VAL A 630 14.81 -60.91 -5.54
CA VAL A 630 15.15 -61.39 -4.19
C VAL A 630 13.93 -61.47 -3.26
N TYR A 631 13.13 -60.41 -3.15
CA TYR A 631 12.14 -60.31 -2.06
C TYR A 631 10.71 -60.73 -2.44
N VAL A 632 10.32 -60.55 -3.70
CA VAL A 632 9.02 -60.91 -4.30
C VAL A 632 7.81 -60.49 -3.46
N GLN A 633 7.88 -59.32 -2.82
CA GLN A 633 6.75 -58.77 -2.06
C GLN A 633 5.69 -58.19 -3.02
N PRO A 634 4.39 -58.36 -2.71
CA PRO A 634 3.32 -57.76 -3.50
C PRO A 634 3.34 -56.23 -3.35
N ILE A 635 3.28 -55.51 -4.48
CA ILE A 635 3.28 -54.05 -4.51
C ILE A 635 1.84 -53.56 -4.28
N PRO A 636 1.54 -52.84 -3.19
CA PRO A 636 0.20 -52.31 -2.94
C PRO A 636 -0.12 -51.15 -3.90
N PRO A 637 -1.37 -51.03 -4.39
CA PRO A 637 -1.82 -49.85 -5.12
C PRO A 637 -1.85 -48.61 -4.23
N ALA A 638 -1.78 -47.43 -4.83
CA ALA A 638 -1.60 -46.16 -4.12
C ALA A 638 -2.68 -45.83 -3.07
N ASN A 639 -3.89 -46.40 -3.21
CA ASN A 639 -5.00 -46.25 -2.25
C ASN A 639 -4.94 -47.22 -1.06
N GLN A 640 -4.04 -48.19 -1.05
CA GLN A 640 -3.77 -49.10 0.08
C GLN A 640 -2.53 -48.72 0.89
N LEU A 641 -1.74 -47.74 0.42
CA LEU A 641 -0.63 -47.17 1.17
C LEU A 641 -1.17 -46.35 2.36
N ALA A 642 -0.55 -46.51 3.54
CA ALA A 642 -0.89 -45.68 4.70
C ALA A 642 -0.68 -44.18 4.39
N PRO A 643 -1.69 -43.32 4.65
CA PRO A 643 -1.62 -41.89 4.37
C PRO A 643 -0.59 -41.20 5.28
N ILE A 644 0.15 -40.24 4.72
CA ILE A 644 1.16 -39.48 5.47
C ILE A 644 0.48 -38.33 6.19
N VAL A 645 0.38 -38.39 7.52
CA VAL A 645 -0.10 -37.28 8.33
C VAL A 645 1.04 -36.27 8.54
N GLY A 646 0.86 -35.05 8.05
CA GLY A 646 1.83 -33.96 8.20
C GLY A 646 2.01 -33.50 9.65
N VAL A 647 3.22 -33.06 10.01
CA VAL A 647 3.54 -32.49 11.34
C VAL A 647 3.85 -31.00 11.20
N GLY A 648 3.03 -30.15 11.82
CA GLY A 648 3.23 -28.70 11.87
C GLY A 648 4.20 -28.28 12.97
N MET A 649 5.21 -27.50 12.60
CA MET A 649 6.13 -26.83 13.54
C MET A 649 5.87 -25.32 13.59
N VAL A 650 5.29 -24.77 12.52
CA VAL A 650 4.80 -23.38 12.47
C VAL A 650 3.49 -23.23 13.25
N LYS A 651 3.35 -22.11 13.96
CA LYS A 651 2.08 -21.58 14.45
C LYS A 651 1.91 -20.16 13.96
N VAL A 652 0.67 -19.72 13.72
CA VAL A 652 0.37 -18.30 13.55
C VAL A 652 0.72 -17.59 14.86
N ASN A 653 1.49 -16.50 14.78
CA ASN A 653 1.92 -15.73 15.95
C ASN A 653 1.50 -14.26 15.76
N VAL A 654 0.31 -13.91 16.27
CA VAL A 654 -0.13 -12.52 16.30
C VAL A 654 0.72 -11.76 17.33
N LEU A 655 1.45 -10.74 16.88
CA LEU A 655 2.27 -9.92 17.75
C LEU A 655 1.37 -9.09 18.69
N ALA A 656 1.73 -8.98 19.96
CA ALA A 656 0.94 -8.25 20.95
C ALA A 656 0.82 -6.75 20.60
N GLU A 657 1.86 -6.21 19.97
CA GLU A 657 1.94 -4.84 19.42
C GLU A 657 0.95 -4.59 18.27
N VAL A 658 0.43 -5.65 17.65
CA VAL A 658 -0.57 -5.60 16.56
C VAL A 658 -1.96 -6.04 17.04
N ALA A 659 -2.04 -6.94 18.02
CA ALA A 659 -3.31 -7.36 18.63
C ALA A 659 -3.92 -6.26 19.54
N GLU A 660 -3.10 -5.63 20.38
CA GLU A 660 -3.50 -4.59 21.35
C GLU A 660 -2.77 -3.26 21.09
N PRO A 661 -2.91 -2.66 19.89
CA PRO A 661 -2.06 -1.55 19.45
C PRO A 661 -2.22 -0.29 20.33
N VAL A 662 -3.43 -0.02 20.83
CA VAL A 662 -3.73 1.09 21.75
C VAL A 662 -3.07 0.88 23.11
N ALA A 663 -3.12 -0.34 23.67
CA ALA A 663 -2.47 -0.64 24.96
C ALA A 663 -0.94 -0.59 24.86
N TRP A 664 -0.36 -1.00 23.73
CA TRP A 664 1.07 -0.89 23.47
C TRP A 664 1.55 0.58 23.39
N LEU A 665 0.76 1.44 22.75
CA LEU A 665 1.00 2.88 22.65
C LEU A 665 0.87 3.58 24.02
N MET A 666 -0.25 3.36 24.72
CA MET A 666 -0.50 3.89 26.07
C MET A 666 0.53 3.41 27.09
N GLY A 667 1.08 2.21 26.92
CA GLY A 667 2.13 1.64 27.78
C GLY A 667 3.54 2.23 27.57
N GLY A 668 3.70 3.26 26.72
CA GLY A 668 4.98 3.96 26.45
C GLY A 668 6.02 3.16 25.67
N LYS A 669 5.76 1.87 25.39
CA LYS A 669 6.70 0.94 24.74
C LYS A 669 6.93 1.25 23.25
N ALA A 670 6.02 2.00 22.61
CA ALA A 670 6.16 2.45 21.23
C ALA A 670 7.30 3.47 21.03
N GLY A 671 7.74 4.15 22.11
CA GLY A 671 8.71 5.26 22.04
C GLY A 671 8.11 6.59 21.55
N MET A 672 6.79 6.72 21.58
CA MET A 672 6.04 7.95 21.30
C MET A 672 4.77 7.98 22.15
N GLU A 673 4.22 9.18 22.36
CA GLU A 673 2.94 9.38 23.06
C GLU A 673 1.74 9.25 22.08
N PRO A 674 0.53 8.95 22.57
CA PRO A 674 -0.68 8.97 21.75
C PRO A 674 -1.02 10.40 21.29
N LEU A 675 -1.09 10.59 19.97
CA LEU A 675 -1.53 11.84 19.35
C LEU A 675 -3.01 12.07 19.63
N PHE A 676 -3.46 13.33 19.74
CA PHE A 676 -4.85 13.68 20.08
C PHE A 676 -5.32 13.14 21.44
N SER A 677 -4.38 12.91 22.38
CA SER A 677 -4.69 12.49 23.75
C SER A 677 -5.63 13.46 24.49
N GLY A 678 -5.55 14.75 24.17
CA GLY A 678 -6.44 15.80 24.68
C GLY A 678 -7.82 15.89 24.02
N LEU A 679 -8.11 15.13 22.95
CA LEU A 679 -9.46 15.04 22.41
C LEU A 679 -10.31 14.03 23.18
N VAL A 680 -11.60 14.31 23.30
CA VAL A 680 -12.60 13.42 23.91
C VAL A 680 -12.98 12.30 22.91
N PRO A 681 -13.29 11.07 23.35
CA PRO A 681 -13.65 9.97 22.43
C PRO A 681 -14.92 10.24 21.61
N TYR A 682 -14.97 9.74 20.37
CA TYR A 682 -16.10 9.97 19.45
C TYR A 682 -17.45 9.53 20.04
N GLY A 683 -17.50 8.37 20.71
CA GLY A 683 -18.71 7.87 21.35
C GLY A 683 -19.26 8.78 22.46
N VAL A 684 -18.41 9.61 23.08
CA VAL A 684 -18.85 10.64 24.05
C VAL A 684 -19.48 11.83 23.33
N HIS A 685 -18.93 12.26 22.20
CA HIS A 685 -19.56 13.31 21.37
C HIS A 685 -20.93 12.85 20.84
N LEU A 686 -21.02 11.61 20.36
CA LEU A 686 -22.29 11.03 19.91
C LEU A 686 -23.29 10.89 21.07
N ALA A 687 -22.84 10.44 22.25
CA ALA A 687 -23.65 10.38 23.46
C ALA A 687 -24.24 11.74 23.86
N LEU A 688 -23.42 12.80 23.86
CA LEU A 688 -23.86 14.16 24.17
C LEU A 688 -24.84 14.71 23.13
N SER A 689 -24.59 14.46 21.83
CA SER A 689 -25.50 14.87 20.76
C SER A 689 -26.86 14.18 20.84
N ILE A 690 -26.90 12.91 21.25
CA ILE A 690 -28.15 12.16 21.48
C ILE A 690 -28.90 12.74 22.69
N TYR A 691 -28.19 13.16 23.74
CA TYR A 691 -28.83 13.77 24.91
C TYR A 691 -29.43 15.15 24.59
N ASP A 692 -28.69 16.01 23.88
CA ASP A 692 -29.19 17.32 23.46
C ASP A 692 -30.42 17.20 22.52
N ASP A 693 -30.41 16.25 21.57
CA ASP A 693 -31.56 15.97 20.69
C ASP A 693 -32.81 15.49 21.47
N ARG A 694 -32.63 14.59 22.46
CA ARG A 694 -33.72 14.15 23.35
C ARG A 694 -34.25 15.30 24.20
N LYS A 695 -33.38 16.18 24.71
CA LYS A 695 -33.72 17.37 25.51
C LYS A 695 -34.54 18.37 24.70
N ASP A 696 -34.07 18.73 23.50
CA ASP A 696 -34.74 19.69 22.64
C ASP A 696 -36.08 19.12 22.11
N THR A 697 -36.13 17.81 21.83
CA THR A 697 -37.37 17.09 21.51
C THR A 697 -38.38 17.13 22.66
N LEU A 698 -37.96 16.98 23.92
CA LEU A 698 -38.86 17.11 25.07
C LEU A 698 -39.41 18.53 25.22
N VAL A 699 -38.58 19.57 25.08
CA VAL A 699 -39.03 20.97 25.13
C VAL A 699 -40.01 21.27 24.00
N ARG A 700 -39.70 20.84 22.76
CA ARG A 700 -40.57 20.98 21.58
C ARG A 700 -41.93 20.31 21.77
N ASN A 701 -41.96 19.12 22.37
CA ASN A 701 -43.22 18.41 22.65
C ASN A 701 -44.08 19.10 23.71
N LEU A 702 -43.48 19.83 24.67
CA LEU A 702 -44.21 20.66 25.64
C LEU A 702 -44.73 21.97 25.01
N ASP A 703 -43.96 22.58 24.10
CA ASP A 703 -44.38 23.73 23.28
C ASP A 703 -45.62 23.38 22.45
N GLY A 704 -45.55 22.30 21.66
CA GLY A 704 -46.65 21.86 20.80
C GLY A 704 -47.92 21.52 21.58
N LYS A 705 -47.80 20.90 22.76
CA LYS A 705 -48.94 20.66 23.65
C LYS A 705 -49.56 21.95 24.19
N ARG A 706 -48.76 22.98 24.49
CA ARG A 706 -49.29 24.29 24.87
C ARG A 706 -50.11 24.88 23.71
N GLU A 707 -49.58 24.81 22.50
CA GLU A 707 -50.20 25.39 21.29
C GLU A 707 -51.48 24.65 20.87
N GLU A 708 -51.51 23.32 20.98
CA GLU A 708 -52.72 22.51 20.80
C GLU A 708 -53.82 22.90 21.80
N LEU A 709 -53.49 22.97 23.09
CA LEU A 709 -54.44 23.34 24.14
C LEU A 709 -54.91 24.81 24.03
N ASP A 710 -54.00 25.75 23.78
CA ASP A 710 -54.33 27.18 23.56
C ASP A 710 -55.25 27.34 22.33
N GLY A 711 -54.97 26.62 21.25
CA GLY A 711 -55.79 26.64 20.03
C GLY A 711 -57.20 26.08 20.26
N LEU A 712 -57.33 24.98 21.01
CA LEU A 712 -58.62 24.39 21.40
C LEU A 712 -59.44 25.32 22.30
N ALA A 713 -58.79 25.98 23.27
CA ALA A 713 -59.43 26.97 24.14
C ALA A 713 -59.93 28.19 23.32
N ALA A 714 -59.04 28.81 22.53
CA ALA A 714 -59.37 29.97 21.71
C ALA A 714 -60.49 29.68 20.69
N SER A 715 -60.43 28.52 20.00
CA SER A 715 -61.47 28.10 19.04
C SER A 715 -62.81 27.84 19.73
N THR A 716 -62.80 27.26 20.94
CA THR A 716 -64.03 27.06 21.73
C THR A 716 -64.63 28.40 22.14
N LEU A 717 -63.85 29.32 22.72
CA LEU A 717 -64.33 30.67 23.09
C LEU A 717 -64.88 31.45 21.88
N GLN A 718 -64.19 31.37 20.73
CA GLN A 718 -64.62 32.01 19.49
C GLN A 718 -65.98 31.46 19.01
N SER A 719 -66.18 30.13 19.03
CA SER A 719 -67.46 29.52 18.62
C SER A 719 -68.63 29.81 19.57
N LEU A 720 -68.35 30.16 20.83
CA LEU A 720 -69.33 30.56 21.84
C LEU A 720 -69.58 32.07 21.91
N ASN A 721 -68.88 32.87 21.09
CA ASN A 721 -68.87 34.35 21.09
C ASN A 721 -68.44 34.97 22.46
N LEU A 722 -67.63 34.24 23.24
CA LEU A 722 -67.11 34.68 24.54
C LEU A 722 -65.72 35.32 24.37
N PRO A 723 -65.38 36.37 25.14
CA PRO A 723 -66.16 37.03 26.19
C PRO A 723 -67.12 38.14 25.68
N GLY A 724 -67.17 38.40 24.37
CA GLY A 724 -67.89 39.55 23.78
C GLY A 724 -69.38 39.61 24.13
N SER A 725 -70.06 38.47 24.15
CA SER A 725 -71.50 38.36 24.51
C SER A 725 -71.81 38.81 25.95
N ILE A 726 -70.85 38.66 26.87
CA ILE A 726 -70.93 39.17 28.25
C ILE A 726 -70.64 40.68 28.29
N GLN A 727 -69.56 41.10 27.62
CA GLN A 727 -69.09 42.50 27.66
C GLN A 727 -70.11 43.46 27.00
N ALA A 728 -70.96 42.97 26.10
CA ALA A 728 -72.10 43.71 25.55
C ALA A 728 -73.16 44.12 26.60
N LEU A 729 -73.19 43.49 27.79
CA LEU A 729 -74.16 43.72 28.87
C LEU A 729 -73.62 44.53 30.05
N ASP A 730 -72.30 44.69 30.19
CA ASP A 730 -71.69 45.47 31.27
C ASP A 730 -72.06 46.97 31.17
N ARG A 731 -72.00 47.65 32.32
CA ARG A 731 -72.34 49.08 32.53
C ARG A 731 -71.21 49.73 33.36
N PRO A 732 -70.88 51.03 33.20
CA PRO A 732 -71.66 52.11 32.57
C PRO A 732 -71.59 52.15 31.03
N VAL A 733 -72.23 53.18 30.44
CA VAL A 733 -72.23 53.44 28.99
C VAL A 733 -70.84 53.89 28.54
N GLY A 734 -70.30 53.21 27.54
CA GLY A 734 -68.97 53.42 26.96
C GLY A 734 -68.50 52.14 26.24
N LEU A 735 -67.25 52.13 25.78
CA LEU A 735 -66.59 50.91 25.26
C LEU A 735 -66.14 50.00 26.41
N PRO A 736 -66.07 48.67 26.22
CA PRO A 736 -65.51 47.77 27.24
C PRO A 736 -64.05 48.12 27.58
N PRO A 737 -63.64 48.14 28.86
CA PRO A 737 -62.27 48.48 29.25
C PRO A 737 -61.23 47.46 28.73
N SER A 738 -61.66 46.23 28.49
CA SER A 738 -60.94 45.19 27.74
C SER A 738 -60.60 45.63 26.32
N LEU A 739 -61.56 46.23 25.60
CA LEU A 739 -61.39 46.70 24.22
C LEU A 739 -60.60 48.02 24.17
N LEU A 740 -60.81 48.92 25.13
CA LEU A 740 -59.99 50.13 25.27
C LEU A 740 -58.52 49.77 25.48
N LYS A 741 -58.20 48.84 26.40
CA LYS A 741 -56.82 48.35 26.60
C LYS A 741 -56.25 47.72 25.32
N LYS A 742 -57.04 46.95 24.57
CA LYS A 742 -56.64 46.39 23.27
C LYS A 742 -56.36 47.47 22.21
N SER A 743 -57.15 48.55 22.17
CA SER A 743 -56.90 49.72 21.32
C SER A 743 -55.63 50.48 21.74
N GLU A 744 -55.42 50.71 23.04
CA GLU A 744 -54.18 51.29 23.58
C GLU A 744 -52.95 50.44 23.22
N GLU A 745 -53.04 49.11 23.30
CA GLU A 745 -51.97 48.19 22.91
C GLU A 745 -51.66 48.26 21.40
N VAL A 746 -52.69 48.34 20.56
CA VAL A 746 -52.55 48.56 19.10
C VAL A 746 -51.92 49.93 18.80
N ILE A 747 -52.40 51.01 19.42
CA ILE A 747 -51.95 52.39 19.20
C ILE A 747 -50.50 52.57 19.68
N SER A 748 -50.18 52.15 20.91
CA SER A 748 -48.82 52.21 21.45
C SER A 748 -47.84 51.31 20.69
N SER A 749 -48.33 50.25 20.05
CA SER A 749 -47.57 49.41 19.12
C SER A 749 -47.36 50.02 17.73
N GLY A 750 -47.87 51.22 17.42
CA GLY A 750 -47.76 51.85 16.10
C GLY A 750 -48.88 51.51 15.10
N GLY A 751 -49.97 50.93 15.58
CA GLY A 751 -51.24 50.78 14.86
C GLY A 751 -51.14 50.14 13.47
N ILE A 752 -51.73 50.82 12.50
CA ILE A 752 -51.72 50.45 11.07
C ILE A 752 -50.30 50.55 10.48
N GLU A 753 -49.53 51.54 10.92
CA GLU A 753 -48.23 51.87 10.32
C GLU A 753 -47.17 50.80 10.63
N ARG A 754 -47.23 50.16 11.81
CA ARG A 754 -46.43 48.97 12.11
C ARG A 754 -46.70 47.82 11.14
N ILE A 755 -47.96 47.46 10.87
CA ILE A 755 -48.25 46.37 9.93
C ILE A 755 -47.75 46.71 8.53
N ARG A 756 -47.95 47.95 8.05
CA ARG A 756 -47.38 48.39 6.76
C ARG A 756 -45.86 48.26 6.75
N SER A 757 -45.18 48.79 7.76
CA SER A 757 -43.71 48.71 7.87
C SER A 757 -43.18 47.27 7.96
N LEU A 758 -43.89 46.38 8.66
CA LEU A 758 -43.50 44.96 8.77
C LEU A 758 -43.70 44.24 7.43
N LEU A 759 -44.84 44.44 6.75
CA LEU A 759 -45.12 43.80 5.46
C LEU A 759 -44.20 44.34 4.34
N ASP A 760 -43.84 45.62 4.37
CA ASP A 760 -42.84 46.20 3.47
C ASP A 760 -41.42 45.68 3.75
N GLU A 761 -41.07 45.45 5.02
CA GLU A 761 -39.78 44.85 5.40
C GLU A 761 -39.69 43.36 5.00
N VAL A 762 -40.75 42.56 5.23
CA VAL A 762 -40.86 41.18 4.72
C VAL A 762 -40.70 41.17 3.20
N ASN A 763 -41.41 42.03 2.49
CA ASN A 763 -41.33 42.21 1.04
C ASN A 763 -39.93 42.67 0.56
N ARG A 764 -39.20 43.46 1.36
CA ARG A 764 -37.81 43.85 1.08
C ARG A 764 -36.84 42.68 1.26
N LEU A 765 -36.96 41.92 2.35
CA LEU A 765 -36.12 40.77 2.67
C LEU A 765 -36.36 39.61 1.69
N ALA A 766 -37.61 39.33 1.32
CA ALA A 766 -37.96 38.34 0.30
C ALA A 766 -37.28 38.63 -1.05
N ARG A 767 -37.31 39.90 -1.51
CA ARG A 767 -36.62 40.33 -2.74
C ARG A 767 -35.10 40.19 -2.63
N ALA A 768 -34.52 40.57 -1.49
CA ALA A 768 -33.08 40.43 -1.25
C ALA A 768 -32.63 38.96 -1.28
N ASN A 769 -33.47 38.03 -0.77
CA ASN A 769 -33.20 36.60 -0.83
C ASN A 769 -33.34 36.02 -2.25
N VAL A 770 -34.35 36.43 -3.01
CA VAL A 770 -34.44 36.09 -4.45
C VAL A 770 -33.21 36.59 -5.22
N GLN A 771 -32.77 37.82 -4.95
CA GLN A 771 -31.56 38.37 -5.56
C GLN A 771 -30.31 37.58 -5.15
N ASN A 772 -30.13 37.26 -3.87
CA ASN A 772 -29.01 36.46 -3.37
C ASN A 772 -28.95 35.05 -4.00
N LEU A 773 -30.10 34.41 -4.22
CA LEU A 773 -30.18 33.12 -4.90
C LEU A 773 -29.83 33.24 -6.39
N ASN A 774 -30.35 34.25 -7.09
CA ASN A 774 -30.00 34.52 -8.49
C ASN A 774 -28.49 34.80 -8.64
N GLU A 775 -27.91 35.65 -7.79
CA GLU A 775 -26.46 35.93 -7.78
C GLU A 775 -25.59 34.72 -7.40
N ALA A 776 -26.17 33.65 -6.84
CA ALA A 776 -25.49 32.36 -6.65
C ALA A 776 -25.57 31.48 -7.91
N MET A 777 -26.70 31.51 -8.62
CA MET A 777 -26.89 30.82 -9.90
C MET A 777 -26.06 31.44 -11.03
N ASP A 778 -25.96 32.77 -11.10
CA ASP A 778 -25.09 33.50 -12.05
C ASP A 778 -23.62 33.01 -11.99
N ILE A 779 -23.14 32.60 -10.81
CA ILE A 779 -21.79 32.06 -10.59
C ILE A 779 -21.64 30.65 -11.18
N LEU A 780 -22.70 29.84 -11.16
CA LEU A 780 -22.72 28.50 -11.76
C LEU A 780 -22.82 28.59 -13.29
N ASP A 781 -23.65 29.48 -13.82
CA ASP A 781 -23.76 29.76 -15.25
C ASP A 781 -22.47 30.39 -15.81
N GLN A 782 -21.75 31.18 -14.99
CA GLN A 782 -20.39 31.62 -15.30
C GLN A 782 -19.41 30.43 -15.42
N GLU A 783 -19.44 29.44 -14.51
CA GLU A 783 -18.57 28.26 -14.64
C GLU A 783 -18.90 27.44 -15.89
N ALA A 784 -20.20 27.24 -16.17
CA ALA A 784 -20.65 26.53 -17.36
C ALA A 784 -20.18 27.23 -18.64
N THR A 785 -20.35 28.56 -18.73
CA THR A 785 -19.91 29.38 -19.86
C THR A 785 -18.38 29.35 -20.01
N GLU A 786 -17.63 29.48 -18.92
CA GLU A 786 -16.16 29.37 -18.94
C GLU A 786 -15.71 27.97 -19.38
N ASN A 787 -16.33 26.90 -18.89
CA ASN A 787 -16.08 25.52 -19.29
C ASN A 787 -16.36 25.26 -20.77
N GLU A 788 -17.52 25.67 -21.29
CA GLU A 788 -17.87 25.47 -22.71
C GLU A 788 -16.94 26.29 -23.62
N SER A 789 -16.63 27.53 -23.26
CA SER A 789 -15.69 28.36 -24.01
C SER A 789 -14.27 27.79 -24.03
N LEU A 790 -13.90 27.00 -23.01
CA LEU A 790 -12.62 26.32 -22.89
C LEU A 790 -12.59 25.01 -23.70
N ILE A 791 -13.63 24.18 -23.63
CA ILE A 791 -13.76 22.98 -24.47
C ILE A 791 -13.78 23.35 -25.95
N ALA A 792 -14.45 24.45 -26.32
CA ALA A 792 -14.45 24.98 -27.68
C ALA A 792 -13.06 25.47 -28.17
N ARG A 793 -12.14 25.80 -27.25
CA ARG A 793 -10.74 26.15 -27.55
C ARG A 793 -9.80 24.96 -27.52
N GLN A 794 -10.10 23.95 -26.71
CA GLN A 794 -9.27 22.76 -26.47
C GLN A 794 -10.15 21.49 -26.38
N PRO A 795 -10.57 20.92 -27.53
CA PRO A 795 -11.48 19.77 -27.57
C PRO A 795 -10.93 18.52 -26.87
N GLU A 796 -9.61 18.39 -26.78
CA GLU A 796 -8.89 17.29 -26.13
C GLU A 796 -9.25 17.16 -24.63
N LEU A 797 -9.59 18.27 -23.96
CA LEU A 797 -10.02 18.28 -22.56
C LEU A 797 -11.42 17.70 -22.33
N GLN A 798 -12.22 17.50 -23.38
CA GLN A 798 -13.56 16.90 -23.29
C GLN A 798 -13.52 15.43 -22.80
N GLN A 799 -12.40 14.73 -22.97
CA GLN A 799 -12.23 13.35 -22.50
C GLN A 799 -11.74 13.25 -21.05
N THR A 800 -11.21 14.33 -20.48
CA THR A 800 -10.59 14.35 -19.14
C THR A 800 -11.33 15.21 -18.11
N ARG A 801 -12.05 16.25 -18.55
CA ARG A 801 -12.83 17.16 -17.68
C ARG A 801 -14.32 16.83 -17.74
N GLN A 802 -14.95 16.59 -16.58
CA GLN A 802 -16.40 16.38 -16.50
C GLN A 802 -17.19 17.64 -16.91
N PRO A 803 -18.28 17.51 -17.70
CA PRO A 803 -19.18 18.61 -18.06
C PRO A 803 -19.78 19.31 -16.83
N SER A 804 -19.97 20.62 -16.91
CA SER A 804 -20.46 21.43 -15.79
C SER A 804 -21.82 20.97 -15.25
N HIS A 805 -22.76 20.57 -16.12
CA HIS A 805 -24.09 20.06 -15.71
C HIS A 805 -24.07 18.73 -14.93
N VAL A 806 -22.93 18.01 -14.93
CA VAL A 806 -22.71 16.84 -14.06
C VAL A 806 -22.02 17.28 -12.77
N ALA A 807 -21.00 18.14 -12.89
CA ALA A 807 -20.19 18.59 -11.76
C ALA A 807 -20.94 19.54 -10.79
N ASN A 808 -21.90 20.32 -11.27
CA ASN A 808 -22.69 21.26 -10.46
C ASN A 808 -24.02 20.68 -9.92
N GLN A 809 -24.36 19.44 -10.29
CA GLN A 809 -25.65 18.80 -9.96
C GLN A 809 -26.09 18.96 -8.48
N PRO A 810 -25.26 18.73 -7.44
CA PRO A 810 -25.70 18.91 -6.05
C PRO A 810 -25.97 20.38 -5.67
N LEU A 811 -25.28 21.35 -6.30
CA LEU A 811 -25.52 22.77 -6.07
C LEU A 811 -26.83 23.22 -6.76
N VAL A 812 -27.11 22.70 -7.95
CA VAL A 812 -28.39 22.92 -8.66
C VAL A 812 -29.56 22.34 -7.86
N GLN A 813 -29.45 21.11 -7.35
CA GLN A 813 -30.49 20.51 -6.49
C GLN A 813 -30.73 21.30 -5.20
N MET A 814 -29.69 21.92 -4.62
CA MET A 814 -29.86 22.77 -3.44
C MET A 814 -30.50 24.13 -3.80
N ALA A 815 -30.20 24.68 -4.99
CA ALA A 815 -30.89 25.86 -5.51
C ALA A 815 -32.38 25.59 -5.79
N GLU A 816 -32.74 24.45 -6.40
CA GLU A 816 -34.13 24.02 -6.61
C GLU A 816 -34.90 23.94 -5.28
N GLN A 817 -34.27 23.39 -4.21
CA GLN A 817 -34.85 23.34 -2.87
C GLN A 817 -35.04 24.74 -2.27
N TYR A 818 -34.07 25.65 -2.45
CA TYR A 818 -34.21 27.02 -1.98
C TYR A 818 -35.26 27.82 -2.78
N GLU A 819 -35.35 27.67 -4.10
CA GLU A 819 -36.41 28.29 -4.91
C GLU A 819 -37.79 27.80 -4.45
N ALA A 820 -37.97 26.49 -4.28
CA ALA A 820 -39.20 25.90 -3.76
C ALA A 820 -39.57 26.45 -2.38
N THR A 821 -38.58 26.63 -1.49
CA THR A 821 -38.79 27.16 -0.13
C THR A 821 -39.17 28.65 -0.16
N ILE A 822 -38.49 29.49 -0.95
CA ILE A 822 -38.86 30.90 -1.15
C ILE A 822 -40.26 31.01 -1.75
N LYS A 823 -40.60 30.15 -2.72
CA LYS A 823 -41.91 30.13 -3.38
C LYS A 823 -43.04 29.72 -2.44
N GLN A 824 -42.78 28.80 -1.51
CA GLN A 824 -43.70 28.47 -0.43
C GLN A 824 -43.88 29.64 0.54
N ALA A 825 -42.77 30.27 0.98
CA ALA A 825 -42.82 31.43 1.87
C ALA A 825 -43.59 32.62 1.25
N GLY A 826 -43.37 32.91 -0.04
CA GLY A 826 -44.14 33.93 -0.78
C GLY A 826 -45.64 33.62 -0.89
N GLY A 827 -46.04 32.35 -0.83
CA GLY A 827 -47.45 31.94 -0.70
C GLY A 827 -48.03 32.24 0.68
N SER A 828 -47.25 32.04 1.73
CA SER A 828 -47.60 32.48 3.10
C SER A 828 -47.69 34.00 3.19
N ASP A 829 -46.71 34.74 2.64
CA ASP A 829 -46.71 36.21 2.61
C ASP A 829 -47.94 36.78 1.87
N ALA A 830 -48.33 36.16 0.75
CA ALA A 830 -49.55 36.51 0.02
C ALA A 830 -50.81 36.24 0.86
N THR A 831 -50.82 35.17 1.66
CA THR A 831 -51.93 34.82 2.56
C THR A 831 -52.03 35.81 3.73
N VAL A 832 -50.91 36.21 4.35
CA VAL A 832 -50.87 37.24 5.40
C VAL A 832 -51.31 38.60 4.83
N ARG A 833 -50.89 38.93 3.60
CA ARG A 833 -51.34 40.14 2.90
C ARG A 833 -52.84 40.13 2.60
N ALA A 834 -53.40 39.02 2.16
CA ALA A 834 -54.84 38.90 1.93
C ALA A 834 -55.66 39.08 3.23
N LYS A 835 -55.20 38.49 4.35
CA LYS A 835 -55.78 38.75 5.69
C LYS A 835 -55.68 40.24 6.05
N TRP A 836 -54.56 40.90 5.75
CA TRP A 836 -54.42 42.34 5.98
C TRP A 836 -55.38 43.17 5.12
N GLU A 837 -55.50 42.90 3.82
CA GLU A 837 -56.41 43.61 2.92
C GLU A 837 -57.89 43.45 3.32
N GLU A 838 -58.28 42.29 3.85
CA GLU A 838 -59.61 42.05 4.41
C GLU A 838 -59.87 42.85 5.71
N TRP A 839 -58.94 42.80 6.68
CA TRP A 839 -59.16 43.33 8.03
C TRP A 839 -58.71 44.78 8.25
N ALA A 840 -57.92 45.37 7.34
CA ALA A 840 -57.33 46.71 7.47
C ALA A 840 -58.34 47.82 7.83
N ARG A 841 -59.59 47.73 7.36
CA ARG A 841 -60.64 48.70 7.71
C ARG A 841 -61.05 48.61 9.18
N LEU A 842 -61.28 47.41 9.71
CA LEU A 842 -61.73 47.21 11.09
C LEU A 842 -60.57 47.46 12.07
N VAL A 843 -59.35 47.01 11.72
CA VAL A 843 -58.13 47.36 12.45
C VAL A 843 -57.88 48.87 12.43
N GLY A 844 -58.26 49.57 11.35
CA GLY A 844 -58.18 51.02 11.27
C GLY A 844 -59.06 51.74 12.28
N ILE A 845 -60.32 51.31 12.43
CA ILE A 845 -61.25 51.86 13.44
C ILE A 845 -60.72 51.59 14.86
N LEU A 846 -60.21 50.38 15.12
CA LEU A 846 -59.58 50.01 16.39
C LEU A 846 -58.34 50.87 16.72
N ALA A 847 -57.61 51.35 15.71
CA ALA A 847 -56.40 52.17 15.84
C ALA A 847 -56.65 53.69 15.81
N ALA A 848 -57.86 54.14 15.46
CA ALA A 848 -58.23 55.56 15.41
C ALA A 848 -58.62 56.15 16.79
N GLY A 849 -58.78 55.29 17.79
CA GLY A 849 -59.03 55.67 19.19
C GLY A 849 -60.49 55.68 19.58
N GLU A 850 -60.73 56.04 20.85
CA GLU A 850 -62.02 55.93 21.54
C GLU A 850 -63.21 56.51 20.75
N MET A 851 -63.04 57.69 20.15
CA MET A 851 -64.11 58.42 19.47
C MET A 851 -64.63 57.75 18.19
N GLU A 852 -63.78 57.12 17.36
CA GLU A 852 -64.23 56.40 16.16
C GLU A 852 -64.77 55.01 16.50
N MET A 853 -64.27 54.38 17.56
CA MET A 853 -64.83 53.13 18.08
C MET A 853 -66.23 53.32 18.70
N GLU A 854 -66.49 54.45 19.37
CA GLU A 854 -67.84 54.76 19.90
C GLU A 854 -68.87 55.01 18.78
N ASP A 855 -68.48 55.58 17.64
CA ASP A 855 -69.37 55.74 16.47
C ASP A 855 -69.67 54.37 15.79
N TYR A 856 -68.72 53.43 15.83
CA TYR A 856 -68.90 52.08 15.27
C TYR A 856 -69.75 51.14 16.16
N VAL A 857 -69.82 51.38 17.47
CA VAL A 857 -70.45 50.47 18.45
C VAL A 857 -71.75 51.08 19.02
N PRO A 858 -72.95 50.57 18.64
CA PRO A 858 -74.23 51.13 19.07
C PRO A 858 -74.39 51.28 20.60
N GLY A 859 -74.62 52.52 21.05
CA GLY A 859 -74.91 52.84 22.44
C GLY A 859 -76.31 52.38 22.90
N THR A 860 -76.38 51.73 24.07
CA THR A 860 -77.62 51.20 24.64
C THR A 860 -78.32 52.20 25.57
N THR A 861 -79.43 52.79 25.12
CA THR A 861 -80.15 53.86 25.84
C THR A 861 -81.22 53.38 26.84
N SER A 862 -81.17 52.11 27.29
CA SER A 862 -82.23 51.47 28.09
C SER A 862 -81.89 51.39 29.60
N PRO A 863 -82.45 52.28 30.46
CA PRO A 863 -82.25 52.22 31.91
C PRO A 863 -83.06 51.09 32.56
N SER A 864 -82.61 50.69 33.77
CA SER A 864 -83.16 49.59 34.61
C SER A 864 -83.07 48.16 34.03
N GLY A 865 -82.60 47.23 34.86
CA GLY A 865 -82.32 45.84 34.50
C GLY A 865 -81.05 45.34 35.20
N SER A 866 -81.17 44.28 36.00
CA SER A 866 -80.03 43.59 36.62
C SER A 866 -79.36 42.65 35.60
N LEU A 867 -78.05 42.45 35.72
CA LEU A 867 -77.35 41.40 34.98
C LEU A 867 -77.98 40.02 35.27
N PRO A 868 -78.09 39.12 34.27
CA PRO A 868 -78.53 37.74 34.49
C PRO A 868 -77.63 37.02 35.51
N PRO A 869 -78.18 36.16 36.40
CA PRO A 869 -77.38 35.48 37.41
C PRO A 869 -76.32 34.54 36.81
N SER A 870 -76.58 33.97 35.64
CA SER A 870 -75.63 33.16 34.85
C SER A 870 -74.31 33.86 34.49
N VAL A 871 -74.27 35.19 34.42
CA VAL A 871 -73.08 35.95 34.00
C VAL A 871 -71.94 35.86 35.03
N ARG A 872 -72.24 35.66 36.32
CA ARG A 872 -71.21 35.62 37.37
C ARG A 872 -70.39 34.32 37.36
N PRO A 873 -70.99 33.11 37.35
CA PRO A 873 -70.24 31.86 37.15
C PRO A 873 -69.42 31.86 35.86
N LEU A 874 -70.02 32.32 34.76
CA LEU A 874 -69.38 32.28 33.44
C LEU A 874 -68.16 33.21 33.37
N ARG A 875 -68.20 34.35 34.06
CA ARG A 875 -67.02 35.23 34.20
C ARG A 875 -65.90 34.57 35.03
N ALA A 876 -66.23 33.87 36.11
CA ALA A 876 -65.23 33.18 36.94
C ALA A 876 -64.56 32.04 36.18
N SER A 877 -65.32 31.22 35.44
CA SER A 877 -64.77 30.11 34.64
C SER A 877 -63.90 30.59 33.47
N LEU A 878 -64.14 31.81 32.95
CA LEU A 878 -63.27 32.45 31.95
C LEU A 878 -61.97 32.98 32.57
N GLU A 879 -62.03 33.57 33.76
CA GLU A 879 -60.85 34.04 34.51
C GLU A 879 -59.93 32.85 34.91
N GLU A 880 -60.54 31.73 35.33
CA GLU A 880 -59.85 30.46 35.59
C GLU A 880 -59.19 29.88 34.33
N LEU A 881 -59.81 30.02 33.15
CA LEU A 881 -59.23 29.56 31.87
C LEU A 881 -58.03 30.43 31.43
N ASP A 882 -58.08 31.75 31.63
CA ASP A 882 -56.95 32.65 31.40
C ASP A 882 -55.77 32.33 32.35
N ASP A 883 -56.04 32.00 33.62
CA ASP A 883 -55.03 31.53 34.57
C ASP A 883 -54.38 30.20 34.13
N HIS A 884 -55.16 29.26 33.59
CA HIS A 884 -54.65 28.01 33.00
C HIS A 884 -53.77 28.26 31.76
N ILE A 885 -54.15 29.18 30.86
CA ILE A 885 -53.31 29.61 29.73
C ILE A 885 -51.99 30.20 30.25
N ALA A 886 -52.05 31.09 31.25
CA ALA A 886 -50.87 31.68 31.87
C ALA A 886 -49.98 30.64 32.58
N HIS A 887 -50.57 29.61 33.19
CA HIS A 887 -49.87 28.50 33.84
C HIS A 887 -49.15 27.61 32.81
N ARG A 888 -49.80 27.17 31.74
CA ARG A 888 -49.17 26.37 30.68
C ARG A 888 -48.03 27.15 30.00
N ALA A 889 -48.20 28.46 29.79
CA ALA A 889 -47.12 29.33 29.33
C ALA A 889 -45.97 29.47 30.35
N ARG A 890 -46.22 29.35 31.66
CA ARG A 890 -45.17 29.30 32.70
C ARG A 890 -44.39 27.99 32.64
N LEU A 891 -45.07 26.84 32.52
CA LEU A 891 -44.45 25.51 32.42
C LEU A 891 -43.47 25.41 31.24
N VAL A 892 -43.83 25.94 30.06
CA VAL A 892 -42.91 25.96 28.91
C VAL A 892 -41.69 26.87 29.14
N ARG A 893 -41.87 28.03 29.79
CA ARG A 893 -40.74 28.90 30.15
C ARG A 893 -39.81 28.22 31.15
N GLU A 894 -40.36 27.47 32.10
CA GLU A 894 -39.60 26.68 33.08
C GLU A 894 -38.84 25.53 32.42
N ALA A 895 -39.47 24.76 31.52
CA ALA A 895 -38.79 23.74 30.72
C ALA A 895 -37.62 24.31 29.90
N ARG A 896 -37.80 25.46 29.25
CA ARG A 896 -36.75 26.16 28.50
C ARG A 896 -35.62 26.67 29.42
N GLN A 897 -35.93 27.12 30.64
CA GLN A 897 -34.92 27.52 31.63
C GLN A 897 -34.13 26.33 32.17
N ILE A 898 -34.79 25.21 32.45
CA ILE A 898 -34.12 23.96 32.83
C ILE A 898 -33.18 23.51 31.71
N ALA A 899 -33.64 23.47 30.46
CA ALA A 899 -32.84 23.06 29.31
C ALA A 899 -31.64 23.98 29.02
N ALA A 900 -31.74 25.27 29.34
CA ALA A 900 -30.62 26.23 29.23
C ALA A 900 -29.58 26.09 30.36
N ALA A 901 -29.95 25.51 31.51
CA ALA A 901 -29.06 25.22 32.63
C ALA A 901 -28.54 23.77 32.64
N ASP A 902 -28.90 22.97 31.64
CA ASP A 902 -28.67 21.54 31.57
C ASP A 902 -27.41 21.17 30.77
N ASP A 903 -26.32 20.89 31.49
CA ASP A 903 -25.09 20.31 30.93
C ASP A 903 -24.67 19.03 31.69
N ILE A 904 -24.90 17.87 31.06
CA ILE A 904 -24.45 16.57 31.59
C ILE A 904 -22.99 16.24 31.22
N ARG A 905 -22.31 17.06 30.42
CA ARG A 905 -20.94 16.80 29.93
C ARG A 905 -19.93 16.48 31.03
N PRO A 906 -19.93 17.14 32.21
CA PRO A 906 -19.01 16.77 33.30
C PRO A 906 -19.26 15.37 33.86
N GLU A 907 -20.51 14.88 33.84
CA GLU A 907 -20.85 13.53 34.31
C GLU A 907 -20.52 12.47 33.24
N VAL A 908 -20.88 12.72 31.97
CA VAL A 908 -20.54 11.82 30.85
C VAL A 908 -19.01 11.66 30.73
N LEU A 909 -18.24 12.75 30.80
CA LEU A 909 -16.77 12.71 30.77
C LEU A 909 -16.18 11.93 31.95
N LYS A 910 -16.78 12.03 33.13
CA LYS A 910 -16.34 11.35 34.35
C LYS A 910 -16.58 9.84 34.27
N GLU A 911 -17.74 9.40 33.79
CA GLU A 911 -18.02 7.97 33.59
C GLU A 911 -17.22 7.42 32.40
N ALA A 912 -17.12 8.14 31.27
CA ALA A 912 -16.25 7.79 30.15
C ALA A 912 -14.79 7.62 30.58
N THR A 913 -14.28 8.50 31.47
CA THR A 913 -12.94 8.39 32.02
C THR A 913 -12.76 7.10 32.85
N LYS A 914 -13.72 6.74 33.71
CA LYS A 914 -13.67 5.46 34.45
C LYS A 914 -13.65 4.26 33.50
N LEU A 915 -14.53 4.26 32.50
CA LEU A 915 -14.68 3.16 31.54
C LEU A 915 -13.43 3.01 30.65
N ALA A 916 -12.81 4.12 30.23
CA ALA A 916 -11.58 4.12 29.45
C ALA A 916 -10.37 3.49 30.20
N HIS A 917 -10.36 3.51 31.54
CA HIS A 917 -9.34 2.79 32.32
C HIS A 917 -9.46 1.25 32.20
N GLY A 918 -10.53 0.74 31.59
CA GLY A 918 -10.67 -0.68 31.21
C GLY A 918 -9.79 -1.11 30.02
N GLY A 919 -9.10 -0.18 29.34
CA GLY A 919 -8.04 -0.47 28.38
C GLY A 919 -8.47 -0.69 26.92
N SER A 920 -9.78 -0.75 26.62
CA SER A 920 -10.31 -0.90 25.25
C SER A 920 -10.16 0.35 24.38
N GLY A 921 -10.24 1.55 24.98
CA GLY A 921 -10.29 2.83 24.26
C GLY A 921 -11.64 3.12 23.56
N ASP A 922 -12.35 2.08 23.11
CA ASP A 922 -13.74 2.13 22.64
C ASP A 922 -14.69 2.55 23.76
N VAL A 923 -15.64 3.43 23.43
CA VAL A 923 -16.66 4.00 24.33
C VAL A 923 -18.00 4.00 23.59
N LYS A 924 -18.95 3.21 24.06
CA LYS A 924 -20.27 3.06 23.42
C LYS A 924 -21.31 3.99 24.03
N THR A 925 -22.22 4.50 23.19
CA THR A 925 -23.37 5.33 23.59
C THR A 925 -24.31 4.59 24.55
N GLU A 926 -24.49 3.29 24.33
CA GLU A 926 -25.28 2.36 25.16
C GLU A 926 -24.92 2.43 26.66
N TRP A 927 -23.68 2.76 27.00
CA TRP A 927 -23.19 2.80 28.39
C TRP A 927 -23.61 4.06 29.17
N PHE A 928 -24.30 5.01 28.51
CA PHE A 928 -24.76 6.25 29.12
C PHE A 928 -26.29 6.33 29.26
N GLU A 929 -27.05 5.31 28.86
CA GLU A 929 -28.53 5.34 28.94
C GLU A 929 -29.03 5.55 30.37
N ASP A 930 -28.51 4.82 31.37
CA ASP A 930 -28.79 5.05 32.81
C ASP A 930 -28.55 6.51 33.25
N LEU A 931 -27.52 7.15 32.67
CA LEU A 931 -27.16 8.54 32.96
C LEU A 931 -28.08 9.53 32.21
N PHE A 932 -28.54 9.18 31.01
CA PHE A 932 -29.52 9.94 30.26
C PHE A 932 -30.90 9.90 30.92
N GLU A 933 -31.39 8.72 31.32
CA GLU A 933 -32.69 8.58 32.01
C GLU A 933 -32.72 9.43 33.28
N LYS A 934 -31.74 9.24 34.17
CA LYS A 934 -31.55 10.05 35.38
C LYS A 934 -31.38 11.54 35.06
N GLY A 935 -30.66 11.87 34.00
CA GLY A 935 -30.53 13.23 33.52
C GLY A 935 -31.87 13.85 33.09
N LEU A 936 -32.78 13.06 32.51
CA LEU A 936 -34.08 13.52 32.02
C LEU A 936 -35.19 13.53 33.09
N GLU A 937 -34.99 12.90 34.26
CA GLU A 937 -35.94 12.91 35.40
C GLU A 937 -36.45 14.32 35.74
N LYS A 938 -35.59 15.34 35.65
CA LYS A 938 -35.93 16.74 35.94
C LYS A 938 -37.05 17.33 35.05
N TYR A 939 -37.26 16.79 33.85
CA TYR A 939 -38.35 17.21 32.96
C TYR A 939 -39.68 16.49 33.25
N VAL A 940 -39.67 15.39 34.03
CA VAL A 940 -40.86 14.57 34.30
C VAL A 940 -41.90 15.33 35.12
N GLY A 941 -41.48 16.20 36.06
CA GLY A 941 -42.39 17.05 36.83
C GLY A 941 -43.19 18.01 35.96
N VAL A 942 -42.49 18.83 35.17
CA VAL A 942 -43.09 19.80 34.23
C VAL A 942 -43.97 19.10 33.18
N LYS A 943 -43.53 17.92 32.69
CA LYS A 943 -44.33 17.10 31.76
C LYS A 943 -45.63 16.61 32.39
N ARG A 944 -45.57 16.04 33.60
CA ARG A 944 -46.76 15.58 34.35
C ARG A 944 -47.74 16.72 34.56
N GLU A 945 -47.26 17.91 34.91
CA GLU A 945 -48.13 19.08 35.12
C GLU A 945 -48.78 19.54 33.81
N MET A 946 -48.05 19.57 32.69
CA MET A 946 -48.64 19.84 31.37
C MET A 946 -49.67 18.77 30.95
N ASP A 947 -49.42 17.49 31.28
CA ASP A 947 -50.36 16.39 31.01
C ASP A 947 -51.62 16.45 31.91
N GLU A 948 -51.50 16.97 33.14
CA GLU A 948 -52.63 17.21 34.06
C GLU A 948 -53.50 18.41 33.66
N GLU A 949 -52.93 19.42 32.99
CA GLU A 949 -53.70 20.59 32.50
C GLU A 949 -54.66 20.23 31.36
N VAL A 950 -54.40 19.17 30.58
CA VAL A 950 -55.29 18.68 29.51
C VAL A 950 -56.69 18.39 30.07
N ALA A 951 -56.76 17.56 31.12
CA ALA A 951 -58.03 17.11 31.70
C ALA A 951 -58.80 18.26 32.38
N LYS A 952 -58.09 19.19 33.02
CA LYS A 952 -58.71 20.38 33.63
C LYS A 952 -59.29 21.31 32.56
N GLN A 953 -58.58 21.50 31.45
CA GLN A 953 -59.06 22.34 30.36
C GLN A 953 -60.31 21.74 29.69
N ASP A 954 -60.33 20.43 29.43
CA ASP A 954 -61.52 19.78 28.87
C ASP A 954 -62.74 19.89 29.79
N GLU A 955 -62.57 19.71 31.10
CA GLU A 955 -63.64 19.91 32.08
C GLU A 955 -64.13 21.37 32.09
N LEU A 956 -63.20 22.33 32.17
CA LEU A 956 -63.51 23.76 32.24
C LEU A 956 -64.18 24.28 30.95
N LEU A 957 -63.77 23.80 29.77
CA LEU A 957 -64.42 24.15 28.51
C LEU A 957 -65.85 23.60 28.41
N GLU A 958 -66.13 22.41 28.94
CA GLU A 958 -67.49 21.86 28.99
C GLU A 958 -68.37 22.56 30.05
N GLN A 959 -67.78 22.98 31.18
CA GLN A 959 -68.44 23.87 32.14
C GLN A 959 -68.79 25.22 31.49
N ILE A 960 -67.86 25.84 30.75
CA ILE A 960 -68.08 27.10 30.02
C ILE A 960 -69.19 26.96 28.97
N ARG A 961 -69.23 25.86 28.20
CA ARG A 961 -70.34 25.56 27.27
C ARG A 961 -71.68 25.50 27.99
N THR A 962 -71.78 24.69 29.05
CA THR A 962 -73.01 24.49 29.84
C THR A 962 -73.50 25.82 30.44
N GLN A 963 -72.59 26.63 30.98
CA GLN A 963 -72.91 27.93 31.55
C GLN A 963 -73.31 28.95 30.47
N ASN A 964 -72.73 28.88 29.25
CA ASN A 964 -73.10 29.73 28.12
C ASN A 964 -74.49 29.37 27.57
N GLU A 965 -74.88 28.10 27.51
CA GLU A 965 -76.25 27.70 27.17
C GLU A 965 -77.26 28.24 28.19
N GLY A 966 -76.94 28.15 29.49
CA GLY A 966 -77.73 28.78 30.55
C GLY A 966 -77.89 30.29 30.35
N PHE A 967 -76.79 31.00 30.09
CA PHE A 967 -76.77 32.43 29.79
C PHE A 967 -77.61 32.81 28.56
N LEU A 968 -77.50 32.04 27.47
CA LEU A 968 -78.30 32.23 26.26
C LEU A 968 -79.81 32.01 26.52
N SER A 969 -80.18 31.12 27.44
CA SER A 969 -81.58 30.89 27.82
C SER A 969 -82.19 32.00 28.69
N GLU A 970 -81.37 32.72 29.48
CA GLU A 970 -81.81 33.86 30.29
C GLU A 970 -81.87 35.18 29.49
N ARG A 971 -81.26 35.21 28.31
CA ARG A 971 -81.12 36.40 27.46
C ARG A 971 -82.41 36.74 26.72
N LYS A 972 -82.73 38.03 26.63
CA LYS A 972 -83.79 38.56 25.76
C LYS A 972 -83.20 39.00 24.41
N ASP A 973 -83.86 38.64 23.31
CA ASP A 973 -83.52 39.13 21.96
C ASP A 973 -83.87 40.62 21.80
N ASP A 974 -82.99 41.49 22.29
CA ASP A 974 -82.97 42.91 21.94
C ASP A 974 -82.08 43.10 20.69
N PRO A 975 -82.61 43.61 19.55
CA PRO A 975 -81.84 43.78 18.33
C PRO A 975 -80.69 44.78 18.46
N ILE A 976 -80.78 45.77 19.38
CA ILE A 976 -79.71 46.74 19.62
C ILE A 976 -78.57 46.06 20.38
N ILE A 977 -78.87 45.22 21.37
CA ILE A 977 -77.85 44.44 22.09
C ILE A 977 -77.18 43.44 21.15
N LYS A 978 -77.94 42.83 20.23
CA LYS A 978 -77.43 41.88 19.22
C LYS A 978 -76.50 42.53 18.20
N GLU A 979 -76.82 43.73 17.73
CA GLU A 979 -75.92 44.49 16.84
C GLU A 979 -74.72 45.05 17.63
N ARG A 980 -74.89 45.52 18.88
CA ARG A 980 -73.76 45.94 19.74
C ARG A 980 -72.78 44.79 20.00
N GLU A 981 -73.28 43.61 20.36
CA GLU A 981 -72.50 42.38 20.49
C GLU A 981 -71.70 42.07 19.22
N ARG A 982 -72.35 42.11 18.05
CA ARG A 982 -71.70 41.91 16.76
C ARG A 982 -70.58 42.93 16.51
N ARG A 983 -70.82 44.23 16.75
CA ARG A 983 -69.80 45.27 16.53
C ARG A 983 -68.63 45.15 17.50
N LEU A 984 -68.89 44.75 18.75
CA LEU A 984 -67.84 44.41 19.71
C LEU A 984 -67.06 43.15 19.29
N GLN A 985 -67.73 42.14 18.71
CA GLN A 985 -67.09 40.94 18.17
C GLN A 985 -66.24 41.26 16.92
N ASP A 986 -66.72 42.11 16.01
CA ASP A 986 -65.93 42.60 14.86
C ASP A 986 -64.64 43.28 15.34
N MET A 987 -64.70 44.07 16.41
CA MET A 987 -63.56 44.80 16.99
C MET A 987 -62.60 43.89 17.78
N ASP A 988 -63.10 42.94 18.57
CA ASP A 988 -62.26 41.98 19.29
C ASP A 988 -61.55 41.04 18.31
N LEU A 989 -62.26 40.59 17.27
CA LEU A 989 -61.68 39.80 16.18
C LEU A 989 -60.68 40.63 15.36
N ALA A 990 -60.94 41.93 15.12
CA ALA A 990 -59.96 42.82 14.49
C ALA A 990 -58.68 42.97 15.34
N TYR A 991 -58.76 43.00 16.67
CA TYR A 991 -57.58 42.97 17.54
C TYR A 991 -56.80 41.65 17.38
N TRP A 992 -57.48 40.50 17.43
CA TRP A 992 -56.82 39.20 17.26
C TRP A 992 -56.24 39.03 15.85
N LYS A 993 -56.88 39.56 14.80
CA LYS A 993 -56.33 39.57 13.43
C LYS A 993 -55.19 40.55 13.25
N TRP A 994 -55.21 41.73 13.86
CA TRP A 994 -54.05 42.63 13.93
C TRP A 994 -52.85 41.90 14.56
N ARG A 995 -53.06 41.25 15.70
CA ARG A 995 -52.01 40.51 16.41
C ARG A 995 -51.50 39.32 15.58
N GLU A 996 -52.40 38.51 15.03
CA GLU A 996 -52.05 37.40 14.13
C GLU A 996 -51.19 37.89 12.95
N ILE A 997 -51.53 39.03 12.33
CA ILE A 997 -50.77 39.59 11.21
C ILE A 997 -49.40 40.12 11.66
N VAL A 998 -49.31 40.76 12.83
CA VAL A 998 -48.02 41.22 13.42
C VAL A 998 -47.12 40.03 13.75
N ASP A 999 -47.64 39.02 14.46
CA ASP A 999 -46.90 37.84 14.89
C ASP A 999 -46.39 37.05 13.66
N ASN A 1000 -47.24 36.82 12.63
CA ASN A 1000 -46.84 36.20 11.36
C ASN A 1000 -45.80 37.03 10.59
N ALA A 1001 -45.91 38.36 10.56
CA ALA A 1001 -44.95 39.21 9.85
C ALA A 1001 -43.58 39.25 10.57
N GLU A 1002 -43.57 39.27 11.90
CA GLU A 1002 -42.32 39.15 12.67
C GLU A 1002 -41.68 37.76 12.55
N GLU A 1003 -42.48 36.69 12.43
CA GLU A 1003 -41.97 35.36 12.06
C GLU A 1003 -41.39 35.34 10.65
N GLY A 1004 -42.07 35.95 9.66
CA GLY A 1004 -41.56 36.13 8.30
C GLY A 1004 -40.22 36.88 8.26
N ILE A 1005 -40.04 37.92 9.07
CA ILE A 1005 -38.76 38.64 9.21
C ILE A 1005 -37.68 37.72 9.80
N LYS A 1006 -37.99 36.94 10.84
CA LYS A 1006 -37.02 35.99 11.45
C LYS A 1006 -36.63 34.89 10.45
N PHE A 1007 -37.61 34.34 9.73
CA PHE A 1007 -37.41 33.36 8.66
C PHE A 1007 -36.50 33.91 7.56
N TYR A 1008 -36.83 35.06 6.96
CA TYR A 1008 -36.06 35.59 5.83
C TYR A 1008 -34.65 36.06 6.23
N ASN A 1009 -34.40 36.48 7.47
CA ASN A 1009 -33.04 36.76 7.94
C ASN A 1009 -32.21 35.47 8.10
N SER A 1010 -32.78 34.43 8.72
CA SER A 1010 -32.13 33.10 8.80
C SER A 1010 -31.86 32.51 7.40
N PHE A 1011 -32.82 32.68 6.48
CA PHE A 1011 -32.67 32.25 5.09
C PHE A 1011 -31.58 33.04 4.33
N ALA A 1012 -31.38 34.32 4.64
CA ALA A 1012 -30.29 35.11 4.07
C ALA A 1012 -28.91 34.60 4.48
N GLU A 1013 -28.74 34.15 5.72
CA GLU A 1013 -27.49 33.53 6.18
C GLU A 1013 -27.21 32.22 5.44
N MET A 1014 -28.22 31.37 5.25
CA MET A 1014 -28.09 30.14 4.45
C MET A 1014 -27.75 30.42 2.98
N LEU A 1015 -28.42 31.41 2.35
CA LEU A 1015 -28.11 31.81 0.96
C LEU A 1015 -26.71 32.42 0.82
N HIS A 1016 -26.22 33.20 1.78
CA HIS A 1016 -24.84 33.68 1.79
C HIS A 1016 -23.84 32.51 1.85
N GLY A 1017 -24.12 31.48 2.66
CA GLY A 1017 -23.35 30.22 2.68
C GLY A 1017 -23.36 29.50 1.33
N PHE A 1018 -24.53 29.37 0.69
CA PHE A 1018 -24.66 28.75 -0.62
C PHE A 1018 -23.91 29.49 -1.73
N LYS A 1019 -24.02 30.83 -1.75
CA LYS A 1019 -23.29 31.70 -2.69
C LYS A 1019 -21.77 31.57 -2.52
N ALA A 1020 -21.30 31.45 -1.27
CA ALA A 1020 -19.89 31.17 -0.99
C ALA A 1020 -19.45 29.78 -1.51
N ALA A 1021 -20.30 28.75 -1.39
CA ALA A 1021 -20.02 27.42 -1.95
C ALA A 1021 -19.94 27.44 -3.49
N CYS A 1022 -20.85 28.15 -4.17
CA CYS A 1022 -20.80 28.34 -5.62
C CYS A 1022 -19.51 29.06 -6.06
N GLY A 1023 -19.10 30.10 -5.32
CA GLY A 1023 -17.82 30.78 -5.55
C GLY A 1023 -16.59 29.88 -5.33
N GLN A 1024 -16.62 28.98 -4.34
CA GLN A 1024 -15.56 27.98 -4.14
C GLN A 1024 -15.52 26.95 -5.27
N PHE A 1025 -16.68 26.51 -5.78
CA PHE A 1025 -16.78 25.60 -6.93
C PHE A 1025 -16.14 26.23 -8.18
N LEU A 1026 -16.54 27.45 -8.56
CA LEU A 1026 -15.95 28.18 -9.70
C LEU A 1026 -14.43 28.34 -9.57
N ASN A 1027 -13.94 28.71 -8.38
CA ASN A 1027 -12.50 28.87 -8.15
C ASN A 1027 -11.73 27.55 -8.22
N THR A 1028 -12.28 26.45 -7.68
CA THR A 1028 -11.68 25.10 -7.79
C THR A 1028 -11.58 24.69 -9.26
N ARG A 1029 -12.69 24.83 -10.00
CA ARG A 1029 -12.80 24.48 -11.42
C ARG A 1029 -11.83 25.28 -12.31
N ARG A 1030 -11.45 26.51 -11.92
CA ARG A 1030 -10.40 27.32 -12.57
C ARG A 1030 -8.98 26.85 -12.22
N ILE A 1031 -8.74 26.35 -11.00
CA ILE A 1031 -7.45 25.78 -10.59
C ILE A 1031 -7.18 24.46 -11.35
N ASP A 1032 -8.19 23.60 -11.48
CA ASP A 1032 -8.10 22.33 -12.24
C ASP A 1032 -7.62 22.55 -13.68
N VAL A 1033 -8.17 23.57 -14.34
CA VAL A 1033 -7.79 23.99 -15.71
C VAL A 1033 -6.31 24.33 -15.80
N GLY A 1034 -5.75 25.02 -14.80
CA GLY A 1034 -4.32 25.35 -14.75
C GLY A 1034 -3.44 24.10 -14.63
N GLN A 1035 -3.86 23.12 -13.82
CA GLN A 1035 -3.13 21.87 -13.65
C GLN A 1035 -3.19 20.98 -14.89
N LEU A 1036 -4.38 20.79 -15.47
CA LEU A 1036 -4.58 20.02 -16.71
C LEU A 1036 -3.81 20.63 -17.88
N SER A 1037 -3.83 21.96 -18.02
CA SER A 1037 -3.07 22.66 -19.07
C SER A 1037 -1.56 22.44 -18.92
N ALA A 1038 -1.04 22.45 -17.70
CA ALA A 1038 0.38 22.20 -17.43
C ALA A 1038 0.78 20.74 -17.71
N GLN A 1039 -0.06 19.77 -17.37
CA GLN A 1039 0.15 18.36 -17.69
C GLN A 1039 0.18 18.13 -19.22
N PHE A 1040 -0.76 18.74 -19.95
CA PHE A 1040 -0.83 18.61 -21.41
C PHE A 1040 0.39 19.24 -22.10
N GLN A 1041 0.84 20.42 -21.65
CA GLN A 1041 2.09 21.04 -22.13
C GLN A 1041 3.33 20.17 -21.89
N GLN A 1042 3.38 19.45 -20.76
CA GLN A 1042 4.46 18.49 -20.49
C GLN A 1042 4.40 17.27 -21.42
N GLN A 1043 3.22 16.74 -21.73
CA GLN A 1043 3.06 15.63 -22.68
C GLN A 1043 3.42 16.05 -24.12
N VAL A 1044 2.99 17.22 -24.58
CA VAL A 1044 3.33 17.73 -25.92
C VAL A 1044 4.85 17.89 -26.09
N ASN A 1045 5.56 18.40 -25.07
CA ASN A 1045 7.02 18.50 -25.10
C ASN A 1045 7.77 17.15 -25.14
N VAL A 1046 7.12 16.02 -24.84
CA VAL A 1046 7.71 14.67 -24.97
C VAL A 1046 7.54 14.12 -26.39
N ASN A 1047 6.46 14.48 -27.09
CA ASN A 1047 6.15 13.94 -28.42
C ASN A 1047 6.82 14.67 -29.60
N VAL A 1048 7.42 15.85 -29.40
CA VAL A 1048 8.15 16.56 -30.47
C VAL A 1048 9.58 15.98 -30.61
N SER A 1049 9.69 14.76 -31.14
CA SER A 1049 10.97 14.10 -31.43
C SER A 1049 10.94 13.06 -32.58
N GLU A 1050 9.96 13.13 -33.48
CA GLU A 1050 10.00 12.44 -34.79
C GLU A 1050 9.71 13.41 -35.95
N PRO A 1051 10.21 13.14 -37.18
CA PRO A 1051 10.29 14.12 -38.26
C PRO A 1051 8.97 14.29 -39.06
N GLN A 1052 8.72 15.51 -39.53
CA GLN A 1052 7.54 15.85 -40.34
C GLN A 1052 7.67 15.34 -41.79
N GLU A 1053 6.65 14.65 -42.29
CA GLU A 1053 6.38 14.55 -43.73
C GLU A 1053 5.71 15.83 -44.27
N GLN A 1054 5.87 16.10 -45.57
CA GLN A 1054 5.39 17.33 -46.21
C GLN A 1054 3.98 17.16 -46.80
N PRO A 1055 3.03 18.09 -46.55
CA PRO A 1055 1.77 18.13 -47.28
C PRO A 1055 1.94 18.74 -48.70
N GLU A 1056 1.36 18.09 -49.70
CA GLU A 1056 1.20 18.63 -51.07
C GLU A 1056 0.20 19.82 -51.11
N PRO A 1057 0.32 20.76 -52.07
CA PRO A 1057 -0.46 22.00 -52.08
C PRO A 1057 -1.77 21.90 -52.88
N MET A 1058 -2.87 22.51 -52.38
CA MET A 1058 -4.01 22.88 -53.23
C MET A 1058 -4.58 24.28 -52.96
N TYR A 1059 -4.55 25.08 -54.03
CA TYR A 1059 -5.42 26.19 -54.41
C TYR A 1059 -5.85 27.26 -53.39
N GLN A 1060 -5.39 28.49 -53.67
CA GLN A 1060 -5.88 29.74 -53.10
C GLN A 1060 -7.15 30.23 -53.83
N LEU A 1061 -7.99 30.99 -53.12
CA LEU A 1061 -8.88 32.00 -53.69
C LEU A 1061 -8.53 33.38 -53.09
N PRO A 1062 -8.63 34.47 -53.86
CA PRO A 1062 -8.04 35.76 -53.47
C PRO A 1062 -8.94 36.62 -52.56
N PRO A 1063 -8.35 37.41 -51.63
CA PRO A 1063 -9.09 38.41 -50.86
C PRO A 1063 -9.32 39.71 -51.67
N PRO A 1064 -10.39 40.48 -51.38
CA PRO A 1064 -10.58 41.83 -51.92
C PRO A 1064 -9.57 42.83 -51.32
N GLN A 1065 -9.34 43.94 -52.04
CA GLN A 1065 -8.29 44.93 -51.72
C GLN A 1065 -8.80 46.17 -50.97
N SER A 1066 -7.82 46.97 -50.50
CA SER A 1066 -7.91 48.34 -49.94
C SER A 1066 -8.36 48.42 -48.46
N PHE A 1067 -7.84 49.33 -47.61
CA PHE A 1067 -6.92 50.47 -47.82
C PHE A 1067 -5.71 50.44 -46.85
N GLN A 1068 -4.60 51.10 -47.24
CA GLN A 1068 -3.61 51.69 -46.31
C GLN A 1068 -3.79 53.22 -46.31
N PRO A 1069 -3.40 53.98 -45.25
CA PRO A 1069 -2.04 54.53 -45.22
C PRO A 1069 -1.40 54.81 -43.84
N SER A 1070 -0.06 54.83 -43.79
CA SER A 1070 0.82 55.63 -42.89
C SER A 1070 0.83 55.30 -41.37
N SER A 1071 1.89 55.55 -40.58
CA SER A 1071 3.22 56.15 -40.82
C SER A 1071 4.32 55.53 -39.91
N SER A 1072 5.59 55.81 -40.22
CA SER A 1072 6.84 55.33 -39.56
C SER A 1072 7.39 56.40 -38.56
N PRO A 1073 8.65 56.32 -38.01
CA PRO A 1073 9.64 55.23 -37.86
C PRO A 1073 10.33 55.18 -36.45
N SER A 1074 11.45 54.43 -36.34
CA SER A 1074 12.58 54.55 -35.35
C SER A 1074 12.68 53.48 -34.24
N ARG A 1075 13.86 53.01 -33.77
CA ARG A 1075 15.26 53.04 -34.30
C ARG A 1075 16.20 52.14 -33.45
N ALA A 1076 16.79 51.09 -34.04
CA ALA A 1076 18.13 50.46 -33.82
C ALA A 1076 18.65 50.17 -32.36
N HIS A 1077 19.75 49.45 -32.04
CA HIS A 1077 20.88 48.83 -32.77
C HIS A 1077 21.36 47.52 -32.07
N PHE A 1078 21.94 46.60 -32.86
CA PHE A 1078 23.10 45.71 -32.60
C PHE A 1078 23.23 44.72 -31.40
N ARG A 1079 23.63 43.49 -31.80
CA ARG A 1079 24.33 42.38 -31.11
C ARG A 1079 25.88 42.59 -31.15
N PRO A 1080 26.76 41.66 -30.70
CA PRO A 1080 26.70 40.60 -29.66
C PRO A 1080 27.99 40.51 -28.79
N SER A 1081 28.15 39.42 -27.99
CA SER A 1081 29.36 38.56 -27.82
C SER A 1081 29.66 38.14 -26.36
N ALA A 1082 30.58 37.18 -26.15
CA ALA A 1082 30.82 36.46 -24.89
C ALA A 1082 32.32 36.02 -24.75
N PRO A 1083 32.65 34.97 -23.94
CA PRO A 1083 33.34 35.02 -22.63
C PRO A 1083 34.90 34.83 -22.74
N PRO A 1084 35.70 34.61 -21.66
CA PRO A 1084 35.90 33.25 -21.08
C PRO A 1084 36.46 33.13 -19.62
N SER A 1085 36.79 31.88 -19.23
CA SER A 1085 38.03 31.43 -18.51
C SER A 1085 38.15 31.24 -16.96
N PHE A 1086 38.32 29.95 -16.58
CA PHE A 1086 39.31 29.32 -15.65
C PHE A 1086 39.29 29.45 -14.10
N SER A 1087 40.08 28.57 -13.45
CA SER A 1087 40.10 28.08 -12.05
C SER A 1087 41.46 28.41 -11.34
N PRO A 1088 41.90 27.93 -10.12
CA PRO A 1088 41.49 26.78 -9.26
C PRO A 1088 41.52 26.96 -7.70
N SER A 1089 41.47 25.84 -6.95
CA SER A 1089 41.55 25.64 -5.46
C SER A 1089 43.01 25.61 -4.91
N PRO A 1090 43.39 25.15 -3.67
CA PRO A 1090 42.65 24.53 -2.53
C PRO A 1090 43.05 25.00 -1.09
N VAL A 1091 42.38 24.46 -0.04
CA VAL A 1091 42.96 24.26 1.33
C VAL A 1091 42.19 23.17 2.12
N ILE A 1092 42.60 22.88 3.37
CA ILE A 1092 42.90 21.52 3.85
C ILE A 1092 42.76 21.33 5.40
N SER A 1093 42.11 20.22 5.83
CA SER A 1093 42.25 19.52 7.15
C SER A 1093 41.90 20.28 8.47
N PRO A 1094 41.81 19.62 9.66
CA PRO A 1094 41.97 18.18 10.00
C PRO A 1094 40.73 17.53 10.69
N ALA A 1095 40.90 16.30 11.21
CA ALA A 1095 39.85 15.46 11.82
C ALA A 1095 40.00 15.29 13.35
N LEU A 1096 39.02 14.63 13.98
CA LEU A 1096 39.08 14.15 15.38
C LEU A 1096 38.59 12.69 15.47
N SER A 1097 39.13 11.93 16.41
CA SER A 1097 38.97 10.47 16.50
C SER A 1097 38.63 9.99 17.91
N ILE A 1098 37.70 9.04 18.03
CA ILE A 1098 37.47 8.23 19.24
C ILE A 1098 37.52 6.75 18.84
N ALA A 1099 38.09 5.90 19.67
CA ALA A 1099 38.33 4.49 19.36
C ALA A 1099 37.97 3.57 20.54
N THR A 1100 37.26 2.47 20.26
CA THR A 1100 37.00 1.39 21.21
C THR A 1100 37.05 0.02 20.55
N ARG A 1101 37.92 -0.85 21.10
CA ARG A 1101 38.04 -2.32 20.99
C ARG A 1101 37.88 -3.04 19.65
N ARG A 1102 38.85 -3.90 19.36
CA ARG A 1102 38.74 -5.04 18.43
C ARG A 1102 38.03 -6.22 19.11
N GLU A 1103 37.20 -6.93 18.35
CA GLU A 1103 37.04 -8.38 18.44
C GLU A 1103 37.34 -9.00 17.06
N SER A 1104 37.68 -10.28 16.99
CA SER A 1104 38.18 -10.93 15.77
C SER A 1104 37.40 -12.20 15.39
N PRO A 1105 36.50 -12.13 14.39
CA PRO A 1105 35.82 -13.27 13.74
C PRO A 1105 36.61 -13.79 12.50
N PRO A 1106 36.22 -14.91 11.84
CA PRO A 1106 37.21 -15.95 11.49
C PRO A 1106 37.66 -16.02 10.01
N LYS A 1107 38.49 -17.01 9.71
CA LYS A 1107 38.87 -17.43 8.35
C LYS A 1107 37.62 -17.78 7.52
N PRO A 1108 37.52 -17.37 6.24
CA PRO A 1108 36.36 -17.69 5.40
C PRO A 1108 36.30 -19.19 5.07
N LEU A 1109 35.10 -19.76 5.18
CA LEU A 1109 34.80 -21.15 4.84
C LEU A 1109 34.37 -21.29 3.38
N SER A 1110 34.56 -22.49 2.82
CA SER A 1110 34.06 -22.87 1.49
C SER A 1110 32.54 -22.96 1.47
N PHE A 1111 31.89 -22.31 0.49
CA PHE A 1111 30.43 -22.37 0.34
C PHE A 1111 29.94 -23.63 -0.39
N LEU A 1112 28.78 -24.10 0.06
CA LEU A 1112 28.08 -25.31 -0.40
C LEU A 1112 26.93 -24.95 -1.36
N PRO A 1113 26.38 -25.91 -2.13
CA PRO A 1113 25.19 -25.68 -2.94
C PRO A 1113 23.94 -25.43 -2.07
N HIS A 1114 22.82 -25.02 -2.70
CA HIS A 1114 21.55 -24.75 -2.00
C HIS A 1114 21.11 -25.99 -1.18
N PRO A 1115 20.71 -25.84 0.10
CA PRO A 1115 20.69 -26.94 1.08
C PRO A 1115 19.78 -28.14 0.77
N SER A 1116 18.83 -27.99 -0.16
CA SER A 1116 17.99 -29.07 -0.68
C SER A 1116 18.75 -29.98 -1.68
N SER A 1117 19.56 -29.39 -2.55
CA SER A 1117 20.10 -30.05 -3.76
C SER A 1117 21.06 -31.22 -3.48
N SER A 1118 21.95 -31.05 -2.50
CA SER A 1118 22.88 -32.11 -2.08
C SER A 1118 22.22 -33.21 -1.23
N ALA A 1119 20.99 -33.02 -0.74
CA ALA A 1119 20.36 -33.91 0.23
C ALA A 1119 19.66 -35.13 -0.40
N TRP A 1120 19.54 -35.18 -1.73
CA TRP A 1120 18.84 -36.26 -2.46
C TRP A 1120 19.72 -37.45 -2.84
N GLN A 1121 21.05 -37.37 -2.66
CA GLN A 1121 21.95 -38.47 -2.94
C GLN A 1121 21.90 -39.53 -1.81
N PRO A 1122 21.81 -40.83 -2.12
CA PRO A 1122 22.02 -41.88 -1.12
C PRO A 1122 23.48 -41.88 -0.67
N ALA A 1123 23.74 -42.16 0.60
CA ALA A 1123 25.10 -42.33 1.09
C ALA A 1123 25.76 -43.54 0.40
N SER A 1124 26.99 -43.35 -0.11
CA SER A 1124 27.76 -44.41 -0.77
C SER A 1124 28.23 -45.45 0.24
N VAL A 1125 27.52 -46.57 0.34
CA VAL A 1125 27.93 -47.72 1.17
C VAL A 1125 28.76 -48.67 0.31
N ASP A 1126 30.08 -48.54 0.40
CA ASP A 1126 31.04 -49.43 -0.27
C ASP A 1126 31.00 -50.84 0.34
N PHE A 1127 30.16 -51.71 -0.22
CA PHE A 1127 30.14 -53.14 0.14
C PHE A 1127 31.24 -53.90 -0.60
N LEU A 1128 32.39 -54.07 0.05
CA LEU A 1128 33.34 -55.13 -0.29
C LEU A 1128 32.73 -56.51 0.04
N PRO A 1129 32.89 -57.53 -0.84
CA PRO A 1129 32.44 -58.88 -0.54
C PRO A 1129 33.34 -59.55 0.51
N PRO A 1130 32.78 -60.38 1.41
CA PRO A 1130 33.56 -61.07 2.45
C PRO A 1130 34.41 -62.23 1.88
N PRO A 1131 35.52 -62.61 2.54
CA PRO A 1131 36.35 -63.75 2.16
C PRO A 1131 35.66 -65.10 2.48
N PRO A 1132 36.06 -66.20 1.81
CA PRO A 1132 35.46 -67.53 1.99
C PRO A 1132 35.86 -68.20 3.32
N PRO A 1133 35.03 -69.12 3.86
CA PRO A 1133 35.26 -69.77 5.15
C PRO A 1133 36.23 -70.97 5.07
N PRO A 1134 36.99 -71.25 6.15
CA PRO A 1134 37.76 -72.50 6.32
C PRO A 1134 36.86 -73.68 6.78
N PRO A 1135 37.34 -74.95 6.67
CA PRO A 1135 36.50 -76.14 6.82
C PRO A 1135 36.26 -76.64 8.27
N ILE A 1136 35.31 -77.57 8.37
CA ILE A 1136 34.67 -78.15 9.57
C ILE A 1136 35.58 -79.08 10.38
N LEU A 1137 35.44 -79.13 11.72
CA LEU A 1137 35.62 -80.37 12.51
C LEU A 1137 34.86 -80.40 13.86
N ARG A 1138 34.58 -81.63 14.33
CA ARG A 1138 33.51 -82.10 15.25
C ARG A 1138 33.65 -81.82 16.76
N SER A 1139 32.48 -81.70 17.42
CA SER A 1139 32.03 -82.32 18.70
C SER A 1139 32.79 -82.17 20.05
N GLY A 1140 32.04 -82.02 21.16
CA GLY A 1140 32.36 -82.77 22.40
C GLY A 1140 32.29 -82.07 23.78
N GLY A 1141 31.09 -81.98 24.37
CA GLY A 1141 30.72 -82.16 25.80
C GLY A 1141 31.61 -81.82 27.04
N VAL A 1142 30.94 -81.15 28.00
CA VAL A 1142 30.75 -81.58 29.43
C VAL A 1142 31.83 -81.31 30.51
N GLN A 1143 31.42 -80.50 31.52
CA GLN A 1143 31.88 -80.42 32.95
C GLN A 1143 33.28 -79.82 33.28
N SER A 1144 33.56 -79.30 34.50
CA SER A 1144 32.78 -79.22 35.78
C SER A 1144 33.06 -77.97 36.67
N GLN A 1145 32.23 -77.84 37.72
CA GLN A 1145 32.15 -76.88 38.86
C GLN A 1145 33.34 -77.01 39.89
N PRO A 1146 33.35 -76.55 41.20
CA PRO A 1146 32.28 -75.94 42.06
C PRO A 1146 32.62 -74.90 43.18
N LYS A 1147 31.55 -74.41 43.86
CA LYS A 1147 31.33 -74.08 45.33
C LYS A 1147 30.66 -72.70 45.59
N VAL A 1148 29.43 -72.55 46.17
CA VAL A 1148 28.90 -72.76 47.57
C VAL A 1148 28.71 -71.41 48.31
N ALA A 1149 27.63 -71.05 49.05
CA ALA A 1149 26.26 -71.59 49.27
C ALA A 1149 25.31 -70.48 49.91
N PRO A 1150 24.17 -70.71 50.64
CA PRO A 1150 23.03 -69.75 50.78
C PRO A 1150 22.65 -69.48 52.29
N PRO A 1151 21.38 -69.43 52.84
CA PRO A 1151 19.96 -69.33 52.37
C PRO A 1151 19.29 -67.97 52.82
N VAL A 1152 17.99 -67.70 53.07
CA VAL A 1152 16.67 -68.38 53.35
C VAL A 1152 15.55 -67.45 52.79
N THR A 1153 14.56 -67.78 51.92
CA THR A 1153 13.28 -68.57 51.99
C THR A 1153 12.15 -68.08 52.91
N PRO A 1154 10.84 -68.38 52.63
CA PRO A 1154 10.16 -68.98 51.45
C PRO A 1154 9.31 -67.91 50.67
N SER A 1155 8.12 -68.01 50.04
CA SER A 1155 7.05 -69.01 49.67
C SER A 1155 6.02 -68.31 48.72
N ILE A 1156 5.12 -68.91 47.90
CA ILE A 1156 5.08 -70.18 47.11
C ILE A 1156 3.88 -70.13 46.10
N THR A 1157 4.13 -70.47 44.80
CA THR A 1157 3.20 -70.95 43.71
C THR A 1157 1.91 -70.15 43.31
N ALA A 1158 1.21 -70.35 42.16
CA ALA A 1158 1.26 -71.41 41.13
C ALA A 1158 0.72 -71.07 39.69
N ILE A 1159 1.34 -71.70 38.66
CA ILE A 1159 0.70 -72.35 37.47
C ILE A 1159 0.17 -71.48 36.29
N ARG A 1160 -0.18 -72.15 35.16
CA ARG A 1160 -0.09 -71.74 33.74
C ARG A 1160 -1.14 -72.48 32.85
N GLU A 1161 -1.41 -71.91 31.66
CA GLU A 1161 -1.99 -72.51 30.42
C GLU A 1161 -3.50 -72.55 30.09
N GLN A 1162 -3.77 -72.15 28.82
CA GLN A 1162 -4.82 -72.53 27.84
C GLN A 1162 -6.34 -72.50 28.15
N GLY A 1163 -7.12 -71.94 27.21
CA GLY A 1163 -8.59 -72.02 27.11
C GLY A 1163 -9.16 -71.18 25.96
N GLN A 1164 -10.27 -71.60 25.33
CA GLN A 1164 -10.90 -70.93 24.18
C GLN A 1164 -12.36 -70.48 24.47
N GLY A 1165 -12.80 -69.39 23.84
CA GLY A 1165 -14.06 -69.41 23.07
C GLY A 1165 -15.35 -68.73 23.60
N THR A 1166 -15.63 -67.51 23.09
CA THR A 1166 -16.99 -67.03 22.66
C THR A 1166 -18.05 -66.68 23.74
N PRO A 1167 -19.25 -66.12 23.42
CA PRO A 1167 -19.47 -64.78 22.80
C PRO A 1167 -20.69 -63.96 23.34
N ARG A 1168 -20.95 -62.77 22.75
CA ARG A 1168 -22.20 -61.92 22.82
C ARG A 1168 -22.44 -61.17 24.16
N ARG A 1169 -23.18 -60.04 24.25
CA ARG A 1169 -23.92 -59.18 23.27
C ARG A 1169 -24.03 -57.70 23.75
N MET A 1170 -24.40 -56.79 22.83
CA MET A 1170 -25.22 -55.54 22.94
C MET A 1170 -25.87 -55.21 24.32
N THR A 1171 -26.03 -53.96 24.81
CA THR A 1171 -26.29 -52.58 24.26
C THR A 1171 -25.75 -51.51 25.24
N ARG A 1172 -25.39 -50.24 24.93
CA ARG A 1172 -25.95 -49.06 24.20
C ARG A 1172 -26.86 -48.12 25.07
N ALA A 1173 -26.49 -46.82 25.14
CA ALA A 1173 -27.27 -45.64 25.62
C ALA A 1173 -27.58 -45.55 27.14
N ALA A 1174 -27.87 -44.38 27.77
CA ALA A 1174 -27.60 -42.94 27.50
C ALA A 1174 -27.99 -42.09 28.76
N ALA A 1175 -27.94 -40.74 28.65
CA ALA A 1175 -28.27 -39.70 29.66
C ALA A 1175 -27.28 -39.59 30.85
N ALA A 1176 -26.89 -38.43 31.43
CA ALA A 1176 -27.21 -36.99 31.29
C ALA A 1176 -28.27 -36.35 32.22
N ALA A 1177 -27.86 -35.19 32.79
CA ALA A 1177 -28.61 -34.11 33.46
C ALA A 1177 -29.07 -34.27 34.94
N ALA A 1178 -28.97 -33.12 35.65
CA ALA A 1178 -29.61 -32.73 36.93
C ALA A 1178 -29.17 -33.48 38.23
N GLU A 1179 -29.24 -32.91 39.44
CA GLU A 1179 -29.67 -31.55 39.84
C GLU A 1179 -28.88 -30.97 41.04
N ARG A 1180 -29.44 -29.93 41.70
CA ARG A 1180 -28.88 -29.11 42.79
C ARG A 1180 -28.84 -29.88 44.15
N ASP A 1181 -28.18 -29.42 45.21
CA ASP A 1181 -28.67 -28.35 46.12
C ASP A 1181 -27.59 -27.70 47.01
N GLU A 1182 -28.00 -26.62 47.70
CA GLU A 1182 -27.17 -25.73 48.52
C GLU A 1182 -26.90 -26.23 49.95
N ALA A 1183 -25.74 -25.85 50.51
CA ALA A 1183 -25.57 -25.63 51.96
C ALA A 1183 -24.33 -24.76 52.26
N THR A 1184 -24.53 -23.51 52.70
CA THR A 1184 -23.44 -22.63 53.15
C THR A 1184 -23.18 -22.71 54.66
N GLU A 1185 -21.93 -22.86 55.10
CA GLU A 1185 -21.51 -22.54 56.48
C GLU A 1185 -20.42 -21.47 56.58
N ARG A 1186 -20.84 -20.30 57.07
CA ARG A 1186 -20.18 -19.47 58.11
C ARG A 1186 -18.64 -19.36 58.14
N ASN A 1187 -18.10 -18.61 57.17
CA ASN A 1187 -17.47 -17.30 57.41
C ASN A 1187 -17.16 -16.90 58.88
N LYS A 1188 -15.90 -16.54 59.21
CA LYS A 1188 -15.58 -15.34 60.03
C LYS A 1188 -14.10 -14.90 60.07
N TYR A 1189 -13.90 -13.60 59.76
CA TYR A 1189 -12.80 -12.68 60.14
C TYR A 1189 -11.32 -13.01 59.80
N SER A 1190 -10.37 -12.05 59.76
CA SER A 1190 -10.33 -10.63 59.28
C SER A 1190 -8.95 -10.01 59.60
N SER A 1191 -8.44 -9.15 58.71
CA SER A 1191 -7.55 -7.99 58.99
C SER A 1191 -6.31 -8.13 59.89
N GLY A 1192 -5.10 -7.89 59.33
CA GLY A 1192 -3.84 -7.82 60.09
C GLY A 1192 -2.68 -7.05 59.43
N GLY A 1193 -2.86 -5.75 59.16
CA GLY A 1193 -1.73 -4.80 59.04
C GLY A 1193 -1.43 -4.12 60.39
N PRO A 1194 -0.37 -3.29 60.56
CA PRO A 1194 0.10 -2.32 59.55
C PRO A 1194 1.61 -1.89 59.54
N ARG A 1195 1.99 -1.14 58.49
CA ARG A 1195 2.91 0.06 58.45
C ARG A 1195 4.38 0.03 58.97
N ARG A 1196 5.28 0.43 58.04
CA ARG A 1196 6.17 1.65 57.99
C ARG A 1196 7.72 1.53 58.12
N LYS A 1197 8.40 2.12 57.12
CA LYS A 1197 9.81 2.64 57.06
C LYS A 1197 10.94 1.58 57.21
N GLY A 1198 12.13 1.65 56.58
CA GLY A 1198 12.80 2.67 55.75
C GLY A 1198 14.02 3.27 56.48
N GLY A 1199 15.23 3.45 55.89
CA GLY A 1199 15.76 3.14 54.55
C GLY A 1199 17.21 3.68 54.35
N GLY A 1200 17.86 3.36 53.22
CA GLY A 1200 19.23 3.84 52.86
C GLY A 1200 20.39 3.06 53.53
N VAL A 1201 21.69 3.26 53.21
CA VAL A 1201 22.38 4.06 52.17
C VAL A 1201 23.74 3.40 51.84
N VAL A 1202 24.08 3.24 50.55
CA VAL A 1202 25.33 3.72 49.88
C VAL A 1202 24.96 3.98 48.42
#